data_AF-A0A1S3CSI3-F1
#
_entry.id   AF-A0A1S3CSI3-F1
#
_cell.length_a   1.000
_cell.length_b   1.000
_cell.length_c   1.000
_cell.angle_alpha   90.00
_cell.angle_beta   90.00
_cell.angle_gamma   90.00
#
_symmetry.space_group_name_H-M   'P 1'
#
loop_
_entity.id
_entity.type
_entity.pdbx_description
1 polymer ?
#
loop_
_entity_poly.entity_id
_entity_poly.type
_entity_poly.pdbx_seq_one_letter_code
_entity_poly.pdbx_strand_id
1 'polypeptide(L)'
;MASPATTTHLNFSSSSSLPQSQRSSLRFSRNRIKFCYSTNQKRRSHPLKVVQSVLNNFKSNLNDNGASEEAKLLLERLYAQTQRLEEHVSKDPHFPRDVWLGLSLENLESDLQAALAVLKKKEEDLQDAERTILLERSQLNNAREKLEKQEEEITVAYRKQQELEDELKQANLNLASQARLIDELKLQIREKDEGIAAVESALALKEDELKRMGADLAMKSEEALKTNCELKSKSQLLTEANKVVKRQEVELQMLKKAVVEKEKELELSVKLQKLEMERVEVVEKNLEKRTMEWLLAQEELKKMKKEASKQTVEMNKTVNDFNRVKKLLADVKSELVSSQKSLVSSRKKIEEQEDILKRQMAELEEQKKGINTYMSSLKDAQIEVESERVKLRFVEAHNKELERDLLKEKELTDELQQQLKREKSDLQQATEEKSLLQNELEHKHIEFEKTHKLLQDKASELVEAKLEIQHLKSQQVSLQLLLEEKDLEILDAQKKIENLNQEIIELQTLMSSKEAQLDQTTAMLKEKDERVEIMQNELNDTKLKISEAEAAVEHIVDLTNKLVISIKDGDDDDSVLKLNENLSLNLQQQLFKKPTDNLRLQKKQLETELELTKESLRHKEMEILAAERSLTVKDEELKTVQERLEAKEKEFEKMKEEMDEETKHHTLPQDNAGGEDNKIGGDLEIERLQFEAAQLEIEAATSALQKLTDMSRDLLNKAGRSLEADIESRSIHIQQHDDYNDGIDDIDNNNSRFNEVKVEVSRLSSLTEQLLKEAGIFVDAD
;
A
#
# COMPACT_ATOMS: atom_id res chain seq x y z
N MET A 1 60.78 -3.53 -1.41
CA MET A 1 60.21 -2.74 -0.29
C MET A 1 58.79 -2.41 -0.73
N ALA A 2 57.71 -3.05 -0.27
CA ALA A 2 57.30 -3.51 1.08
C ALA A 2 56.42 -2.48 1.80
N SER A 3 55.25 -2.94 2.29
CA SER A 3 54.21 -2.17 3.02
C SER A 3 53.34 -1.26 2.11
N PRO A 4 52.05 -1.00 2.46
CA PRO A 4 50.97 -1.82 1.89
C PRO A 4 49.75 -1.04 1.38
N ALA A 5 48.86 -1.73 0.65
CA ALA A 5 47.51 -1.24 0.33
C ALA A 5 46.48 -1.89 1.25
N THR A 6 45.56 -1.09 1.80
CA THR A 6 44.53 -1.55 2.76
C THR A 6 43.17 -1.63 2.07
N THR A 7 42.74 -2.84 1.72
CA THR A 7 41.42 -3.08 1.09
C THR A 7 40.42 -3.59 2.13
N THR A 8 39.57 -2.70 2.66
CA THR A 8 38.46 -3.06 3.55
C THR A 8 37.25 -3.56 2.76
N HIS A 9 37.18 -4.88 2.57
CA HIS A 9 35.89 -5.55 2.32
C HIS A 9 35.08 -5.64 3.62
N LEU A 10 33.78 -5.32 3.55
CA LEU A 10 32.80 -5.72 4.56
C LEU A 10 31.58 -6.30 3.85
N ASN A 11 31.42 -7.62 3.97
CA ASN A 11 30.23 -8.32 3.47
C ASN A 11 29.11 -8.21 4.51
N PHE A 12 27.88 -7.98 4.04
CA PHE A 12 26.69 -8.23 4.85
C PHE A 12 26.47 -9.74 5.02
N SER A 13 26.21 -10.19 6.25
CA SER A 13 25.45 -11.43 6.51
C SER A 13 24.90 -11.48 7.94
N SER A 14 23.58 -11.38 8.00
CA SER A 14 22.66 -11.52 9.11
C SER A 14 22.88 -12.75 10.02
N SER A 15 22.56 -12.64 11.32
CA SER A 15 21.71 -13.63 12.04
C SER A 15 21.46 -13.29 13.52
N SER A 16 20.20 -13.41 13.98
CA SER A 16 19.73 -13.60 15.38
C SER A 16 20.08 -12.54 16.46
N SER A 17 19.27 -12.30 17.51
CA SER A 17 17.86 -12.65 17.78
C SER A 17 17.26 -11.82 18.94
N LEU A 18 15.93 -11.84 19.05
CA LEU A 18 15.02 -11.39 20.13
C LEU A 18 15.47 -11.66 21.60
N PRO A 19 14.76 -11.14 22.65
CA PRO A 19 13.60 -10.21 22.67
C PRO A 19 13.65 -9.07 23.73
N GLN A 20 12.85 -8.01 23.54
CA GLN A 20 11.79 -7.65 24.50
C GLN A 20 10.79 -6.63 23.94
N SER A 21 9.52 -7.04 23.83
CA SER A 21 8.37 -6.15 23.61
C SER A 21 7.33 -6.51 24.68
N GLN A 22 6.99 -5.56 25.56
CA GLN A 22 5.90 -5.75 26.50
C GLN A 22 4.55 -5.52 25.80
N ARG A 23 3.67 -6.50 25.90
CA ARG A 23 2.30 -6.45 25.36
C ARG A 23 1.37 -5.71 26.32
N SER A 24 0.60 -4.74 25.83
CA SER A 24 -0.87 -4.64 26.01
C SER A 24 -1.40 -3.25 25.61
N SER A 25 -2.62 -3.06 25.11
CA SER A 25 -3.51 -4.00 24.40
C SER A 25 -4.66 -3.21 23.74
N LEU A 26 -4.61 -3.01 22.42
CA LEU A 26 -5.76 -2.49 21.68
C LEU A 26 -6.76 -3.61 21.40
N ARG A 27 -7.86 -3.63 22.16
CA ARG A 27 -9.02 -4.48 21.90
C ARG A 27 -9.73 -3.96 20.65
N PHE A 28 -9.40 -4.49 19.47
CA PHE A 28 -10.28 -4.34 18.31
C PHE A 28 -11.61 -5.05 18.59
N SER A 29 -12.65 -4.26 18.86
CA SER A 29 -14.01 -4.73 19.04
C SER A 29 -14.49 -5.36 17.73
N ARG A 30 -14.53 -6.69 17.70
CA ARG A 30 -15.05 -7.46 16.57
C ARG A 30 -16.56 -7.22 16.46
N ASN A 31 -16.92 -6.16 15.75
CA ASN A 31 -18.31 -5.84 15.39
C ASN A 31 -18.88 -7.01 14.58
N ARG A 32 -19.55 -7.92 15.28
CA ARG A 32 -20.46 -8.87 14.65
C ARG A 32 -21.60 -8.04 14.08
N ILE A 33 -21.55 -7.76 12.78
CA ILE A 33 -22.71 -7.27 12.03
C ILE A 33 -23.76 -8.39 12.08
N LYS A 34 -24.63 -8.32 13.09
CA LYS A 34 -25.89 -9.06 13.08
C LYS A 34 -26.74 -8.42 11.98
N PHE A 35 -26.79 -9.05 10.81
CA PHE A 35 -27.83 -8.77 9.83
C PHE A 35 -29.18 -9.21 10.39
N CYS A 36 -29.78 -8.38 11.23
CA CYS A 36 -31.19 -8.46 11.56
C CYS A 36 -31.96 -8.01 10.32
N TYR A 37 -32.30 -8.95 9.45
CA TYR A 37 -33.28 -8.73 8.38
C TYR A 37 -34.68 -8.57 8.99
N SER A 38 -34.95 -7.38 9.56
CA SER A 38 -36.28 -6.93 9.94
C SER A 38 -37.10 -6.63 8.68
N THR A 39 -37.39 -7.65 7.87
CA THR A 39 -38.26 -7.53 6.70
C THR A 39 -39.71 -7.37 7.14
N ASN A 40 -40.04 -6.18 7.63
CA ASN A 40 -41.38 -5.72 7.96
C ASN A 40 -42.23 -5.47 6.70
N GLN A 41 -42.15 -6.36 5.71
CA GLN A 41 -43.09 -6.39 4.61
C GLN A 41 -44.40 -7.00 5.08
N LYS A 42 -45.47 -6.20 5.07
CA LYS A 42 -46.87 -6.65 5.13
C LYS A 42 -47.25 -7.42 3.85
N ARG A 43 -46.54 -8.50 3.53
CA ARG A 43 -46.98 -9.47 2.53
C ARG A 43 -48.25 -10.12 3.05
N ARG A 44 -49.36 -9.89 2.35
CA ARG A 44 -50.57 -10.71 2.44
C ARG A 44 -50.27 -12.10 1.86
N SER A 45 -49.45 -12.88 2.55
CA SER A 45 -49.33 -14.31 2.30
C SER A 45 -50.69 -14.91 2.61
N HIS A 46 -51.46 -15.26 1.57
CA HIS A 46 -52.76 -15.87 1.74
C HIS A 46 -52.61 -17.15 2.57
N PRO A 47 -53.51 -17.44 3.53
CA PRO A 47 -53.49 -18.73 4.21
C PRO A 47 -53.65 -19.82 3.14
N LEU A 48 -52.71 -20.77 3.09
CA LEU A 48 -52.74 -21.85 2.12
C LEU A 48 -53.98 -22.70 2.36
N LYS A 49 -54.98 -22.49 1.49
CA LYS A 49 -56.39 -22.85 1.68
C LYS A 49 -56.67 -24.34 1.45
N VAL A 50 -55.69 -25.18 1.83
CA VAL A 50 -55.51 -26.58 1.38
C VAL A 50 -55.39 -27.55 2.57
N VAL A 51 -55.10 -27.07 3.78
CA VAL A 51 -55.13 -27.88 5.03
C VAL A 51 -56.33 -27.51 5.93
N GLN A 52 -57.35 -26.85 5.37
CA GLN A 52 -58.65 -26.63 6.04
C GLN A 52 -59.75 -27.59 5.55
N SER A 53 -59.40 -28.50 4.62
CA SER A 53 -60.29 -29.50 4.02
C SER A 53 -60.28 -30.86 4.73
N VAL A 54 -59.31 -31.13 5.62
CA VAL A 54 -59.22 -32.39 6.39
C VAL A 54 -59.81 -32.23 7.80
N LEU A 55 -59.64 -31.06 8.43
CA LEU A 55 -60.07 -30.77 9.80
C LEU A 55 -61.59 -30.77 10.03
N ASN A 56 -62.41 -30.88 8.98
CA ASN A 56 -63.87 -30.87 9.08
C ASN A 56 -64.51 -32.25 9.26
N ASN A 57 -63.78 -33.36 9.08
CA ASN A 57 -64.37 -34.71 9.14
C ASN A 57 -64.36 -35.35 10.54
N PHE A 58 -63.59 -34.80 11.49
CA PHE A 58 -63.50 -35.32 12.87
C PHE A 58 -64.22 -34.43 13.90
N LYS A 59 -65.21 -33.63 13.46
CA LYS A 59 -65.96 -32.70 14.32
C LYS A 59 -67.33 -33.22 14.76
N SER A 60 -67.55 -34.54 14.64
CA SER A 60 -68.71 -35.28 15.15
C SER A 60 -68.36 -35.98 16.48
N ASN A 61 -69.34 -36.02 17.39
CA ASN A 61 -69.37 -36.89 18.57
C ASN A 61 -68.31 -36.60 19.67
N LEU A 62 -68.04 -35.33 19.95
CA LEU A 62 -67.60 -34.95 21.30
C LEU A 62 -68.77 -35.17 22.28
N ASN A 63 -68.51 -35.89 23.38
CA ASN A 63 -69.47 -36.32 24.41
C ASN A 63 -70.45 -37.44 23.99
N ASP A 64 -69.90 -38.59 23.55
CA ASP A 64 -70.66 -39.83 23.30
C ASP A 64 -70.81 -40.75 24.54
N ASN A 65 -70.63 -40.19 25.76
CA ASN A 65 -71.01 -40.86 27.02
C ASN A 65 -72.45 -41.40 26.96
N GLY A 66 -73.33 -40.74 26.21
CA GLY A 66 -74.70 -41.18 26.00
C GLY A 66 -74.83 -42.58 25.40
N ALA A 67 -73.90 -43.04 24.56
CA ALA A 67 -73.94 -44.39 23.98
C ALA A 67 -73.50 -45.48 24.99
N SER A 68 -72.54 -45.18 25.86
CA SER A 68 -72.09 -46.10 26.91
C SER A 68 -73.06 -46.10 28.10
N GLU A 69 -73.69 -44.96 28.40
CA GLU A 69 -74.90 -44.90 29.24
C GLU A 69 -76.07 -45.63 28.59
N GLU A 70 -76.27 -45.57 27.27
CA GLU A 70 -77.34 -46.30 26.58
C GLU A 70 -77.13 -47.82 26.64
N ALA A 71 -75.93 -48.33 26.36
CA ALA A 71 -75.60 -49.74 26.56
C ALA A 71 -75.84 -50.19 28.00
N LYS A 72 -75.42 -49.38 28.98
CA LYS A 72 -75.62 -49.65 30.42
C LYS A 72 -77.09 -49.59 30.82
N LEU A 73 -77.86 -48.62 30.34
CA LEU A 73 -79.29 -48.46 30.60
C LEU A 73 -80.12 -49.56 29.93
N LEU A 74 -79.69 -50.06 28.76
CA LEU A 74 -80.27 -51.25 28.14
C LEU A 74 -79.98 -52.51 28.98
N LEU A 75 -78.74 -52.71 29.44
CA LEU A 75 -78.38 -53.81 30.35
C LEU A 75 -79.13 -53.76 31.70
N GLU A 76 -79.28 -52.57 32.29
CA GLU A 76 -80.05 -52.36 33.52
C GLU A 76 -81.56 -52.54 33.29
N ARG A 77 -82.09 -52.14 32.13
CA ARG A 77 -83.49 -52.35 31.72
C ARG A 77 -83.80 -53.82 31.47
N LEU A 78 -82.92 -54.54 30.78
CA LEU A 78 -82.98 -55.99 30.58
C LEU A 78 -83.08 -56.70 31.92
N TYR A 79 -82.15 -56.40 32.84
CA TYR A 79 -82.17 -56.96 34.18
C TYR A 79 -83.49 -56.68 34.91
N ALA A 80 -84.00 -55.44 34.83
CA ALA A 80 -85.27 -55.05 35.44
C ALA A 80 -86.51 -55.71 34.79
N GLN A 81 -86.46 -56.05 33.50
CA GLN A 81 -87.50 -56.83 32.83
C GLN A 81 -87.45 -58.31 33.24
N THR A 82 -86.26 -58.93 33.22
CA THR A 82 -86.06 -60.32 33.66
C THR A 82 -86.51 -60.53 35.11
N GLN A 83 -86.13 -59.62 36.02
CA GLN A 83 -86.54 -59.69 37.42
C GLN A 83 -88.07 -59.53 37.61
N ARG A 84 -88.74 -58.73 36.76
CA ARG A 84 -90.21 -58.64 36.76
C ARG A 84 -90.87 -59.92 36.24
N LEU A 85 -90.31 -60.54 35.20
CA LEU A 85 -90.74 -61.85 34.70
C LEU A 85 -90.67 -62.89 35.82
N GLU A 86 -89.54 -62.97 36.54
CA GLU A 86 -89.32 -63.85 37.69
C GLU A 86 -90.35 -63.62 38.82
N GLU A 87 -90.55 -62.36 39.24
CA GLU A 87 -91.51 -62.01 40.29
C GLU A 87 -92.97 -62.35 39.91
N HIS A 88 -93.36 -62.14 38.66
CA HIS A 88 -94.73 -62.41 38.19
C HIS A 88 -95.01 -63.90 37.97
N VAL A 89 -94.03 -64.68 37.49
CA VAL A 89 -94.14 -66.14 37.41
C VAL A 89 -94.33 -66.76 38.81
N SER A 90 -93.74 -66.14 39.83
CA SER A 90 -93.68 -66.64 41.21
C SER A 90 -94.92 -66.36 42.09
N LYS A 91 -95.88 -65.53 41.67
CA LYS A 91 -96.89 -64.93 42.60
C LYS A 91 -98.38 -65.15 42.27
N ASP A 92 -98.78 -65.58 41.07
CA ASP A 92 -100.20 -65.84 40.75
C ASP A 92 -100.41 -67.00 39.73
N PRO A 93 -101.18 -68.05 40.08
CA PRO A 93 -101.55 -69.12 39.14
C PRO A 93 -102.60 -68.76 38.07
N HIS A 94 -103.39 -67.70 38.24
CA HIS A 94 -104.59 -67.42 37.41
C HIS A 94 -104.46 -66.26 36.41
N PHE A 95 -103.25 -65.74 36.21
CA PHE A 95 -102.99 -64.66 35.24
C PHE A 95 -103.03 -65.17 33.77
N PRO A 96 -103.50 -64.38 32.78
CA PRO A 96 -103.48 -64.75 31.35
C PRO A 96 -102.04 -64.94 30.82
N ARG A 97 -101.56 -66.18 30.85
CA ARG A 97 -100.12 -66.48 30.83
C ARG A 97 -99.47 -66.29 29.44
N ASP A 98 -100.18 -66.54 28.35
CA ASP A 98 -99.54 -66.69 27.03
C ASP A 98 -99.20 -65.37 26.33
N VAL A 99 -100.07 -64.35 26.41
CA VAL A 99 -99.88 -63.08 25.69
C VAL A 99 -98.89 -62.15 26.39
N TRP A 100 -98.92 -62.10 27.73
CA TRP A 100 -98.07 -61.18 28.49
C TRP A 100 -96.63 -61.67 28.61
N LEU A 101 -96.39 -62.99 28.71
CA LEU A 101 -95.03 -63.53 28.63
C LEU A 101 -94.43 -63.33 27.23
N GLY A 102 -95.19 -63.56 26.16
CA GLY A 102 -94.73 -63.34 24.78
C GLY A 102 -94.22 -61.91 24.56
N LEU A 103 -95.05 -60.90 24.87
CA LEU A 103 -94.67 -59.50 24.79
C LEU A 103 -93.49 -59.14 25.71
N SER A 104 -93.40 -59.74 26.90
CA SER A 104 -92.27 -59.46 27.81
C SER A 104 -90.96 -60.06 27.30
N LEU A 105 -91.01 -61.23 26.64
CA LEU A 105 -89.85 -61.89 26.06
C LEU A 105 -89.41 -61.21 24.76
N GLU A 106 -90.34 -60.75 23.92
CA GLU A 106 -90.08 -59.99 22.69
C GLU A 106 -89.45 -58.62 22.99
N ASN A 107 -89.88 -57.94 24.07
CA ASN A 107 -89.21 -56.73 24.55
C ASN A 107 -87.79 -57.03 25.09
N LEU A 108 -87.62 -58.12 25.84
CA LEU A 108 -86.31 -58.53 26.37
C LEU A 108 -85.34 -58.89 25.24
N GLU A 109 -85.81 -59.60 24.22
CA GLU A 109 -85.02 -59.90 23.02
C GLU A 109 -84.67 -58.61 22.25
N SER A 110 -85.61 -57.67 22.13
CA SER A 110 -85.39 -56.38 21.46
C SER A 110 -84.35 -55.50 22.18
N ASP A 111 -84.47 -55.33 23.51
CA ASP A 111 -83.47 -54.58 24.31
C ASP A 111 -82.09 -55.30 24.29
N LEU A 112 -82.05 -56.63 24.15
CA LEU A 112 -80.81 -57.42 24.05
C LEU A 112 -80.13 -57.25 22.69
N GLN A 113 -80.90 -57.35 21.60
CA GLN A 113 -80.41 -57.08 20.25
C GLN A 113 -79.93 -55.62 20.12
N ALA A 114 -80.61 -54.67 20.76
CA ALA A 114 -80.16 -53.28 20.84
C ALA A 114 -78.83 -53.13 21.61
N ALA A 115 -78.70 -53.73 22.80
CA ALA A 115 -77.47 -53.69 23.58
C ALA A 115 -76.28 -54.31 22.80
N LEU A 116 -76.48 -55.45 22.15
CA LEU A 116 -75.47 -56.09 21.31
C LEU A 116 -75.10 -55.25 20.08
N ALA A 117 -76.05 -54.55 19.47
CA ALA A 117 -75.77 -53.64 18.35
C ALA A 117 -74.91 -52.43 18.78
N VAL A 118 -75.19 -51.85 19.94
CA VAL A 118 -74.37 -50.75 20.50
C VAL A 118 -72.96 -51.23 20.87
N LEU A 119 -72.84 -52.38 21.54
CA LEU A 119 -71.54 -52.96 21.89
C LEU A 119 -70.70 -53.33 20.66
N LYS A 120 -71.30 -53.96 19.64
CA LYS A 120 -70.62 -54.29 18.39
C LYS A 120 -70.16 -53.04 17.63
N LYS A 121 -70.96 -51.97 17.64
CA LYS A 121 -70.54 -50.69 17.07
C LYS A 121 -69.33 -50.11 17.82
N LYS A 122 -69.29 -50.21 19.15
CA LYS A 122 -68.11 -49.78 19.94
C LYS A 122 -66.87 -50.64 19.65
N GLU A 123 -67.02 -51.94 19.35
CA GLU A 123 -65.93 -52.79 18.86
C GLU A 123 -65.43 -52.33 17.49
N GLU A 124 -66.32 -52.00 16.56
CA GLU A 124 -65.97 -51.47 15.23
C GLU A 124 -65.28 -50.10 15.33
N ASP A 125 -65.80 -49.19 16.16
CA ASP A 125 -65.20 -47.87 16.47
C ASP A 125 -63.79 -48.02 17.09
N LEU A 126 -63.59 -49.00 18.00
CA LEU A 126 -62.29 -49.31 18.62
C LEU A 126 -61.28 -49.81 17.58
N GLN A 127 -61.68 -50.79 16.75
CA GLN A 127 -60.79 -51.35 15.73
C GLN A 127 -60.37 -50.30 14.68
N ASP A 128 -61.24 -49.36 14.32
CA ASP A 128 -60.86 -48.24 13.43
C ASP A 128 -59.96 -47.21 14.11
N ALA A 129 -60.10 -46.98 15.43
CA ALA A 129 -59.14 -46.19 16.19
C ALA A 129 -57.75 -46.86 16.24
N GLU A 130 -57.67 -48.17 16.46
CA GLU A 130 -56.41 -48.93 16.43
C GLU A 130 -55.73 -48.88 15.05
N ARG A 131 -56.50 -49.09 13.97
CA ARG A 131 -56.01 -48.98 12.58
C ARG A 131 -55.45 -47.58 12.29
N THR A 132 -56.11 -46.55 12.80
CA THR A 132 -55.72 -45.14 12.65
C THR A 132 -54.39 -44.86 13.38
N ILE A 133 -54.27 -45.25 14.65
CA ILE A 133 -53.03 -45.10 15.42
C ILE A 133 -51.85 -45.86 14.78
N LEU A 134 -52.08 -47.06 14.25
CA LEU A 134 -51.03 -47.81 13.54
C LEU A 134 -50.54 -47.08 12.29
N LEU A 135 -51.46 -46.50 11.51
CA LEU A 135 -51.11 -45.70 10.34
C LEU A 135 -50.36 -44.42 10.72
N GLU A 136 -50.86 -43.66 11.69
CA GLU A 136 -50.24 -42.42 12.21
C GLU A 136 -48.84 -42.70 12.78
N ARG A 137 -48.69 -43.77 13.58
CA ARG A 137 -47.38 -44.20 14.12
C ARG A 137 -46.40 -44.61 13.03
N SER A 138 -46.88 -45.18 11.91
CA SER A 138 -46.02 -45.44 10.75
C SER A 138 -45.58 -44.14 10.05
N GLN A 139 -46.45 -43.13 9.98
CA GLN A 139 -46.12 -41.82 9.41
C GLN A 139 -45.15 -41.04 10.32
N LEU A 140 -45.36 -41.10 11.64
CA LEU A 140 -44.47 -40.55 12.67
C LEU A 140 -43.05 -41.15 12.58
N ASN A 141 -42.93 -42.47 12.44
CA ASN A 141 -41.64 -43.12 12.25
C ASN A 141 -40.97 -42.66 10.94
N ASN A 142 -41.71 -42.57 9.84
CA ASN A 142 -41.22 -42.03 8.57
C ASN A 142 -40.83 -40.53 8.66
N ALA A 143 -41.41 -39.76 9.58
CA ALA A 143 -41.01 -38.37 9.86
C ALA A 143 -39.73 -38.31 10.70
N ARG A 144 -39.59 -39.18 11.71
CA ARG A 144 -38.38 -39.32 12.55
C ARG A 144 -37.16 -39.72 11.72
N GLU A 145 -37.30 -40.71 10.83
CA GLU A 145 -36.24 -41.09 9.88
C GLU A 145 -35.82 -39.95 8.93
N LYS A 146 -36.73 -39.03 8.59
CA LYS A 146 -36.40 -37.86 7.75
C LYS A 146 -35.71 -36.77 8.56
N LEU A 147 -36.10 -36.57 9.81
CA LEU A 147 -35.43 -35.65 10.74
C LEU A 147 -33.96 -36.09 10.96
N GLU A 148 -33.75 -37.38 11.25
CA GLU A 148 -32.42 -37.98 11.44
C GLU A 148 -31.52 -37.78 10.22
N LYS A 149 -32.03 -38.06 9.01
CA LYS A 149 -31.29 -37.83 7.74
C LYS A 149 -31.00 -36.34 7.50
N GLN A 150 -31.91 -35.43 7.86
CA GLN A 150 -31.63 -33.99 7.79
C GLN A 150 -30.60 -33.53 8.82
N GLU A 151 -30.53 -34.16 9.99
CA GLU A 151 -29.47 -33.88 10.97
C GLU A 151 -28.11 -34.37 10.47
N GLU A 152 -28.04 -35.54 9.83
CA GLU A 152 -26.83 -36.00 9.12
C GLU A 152 -26.42 -35.00 8.01
N GLU A 153 -27.34 -34.63 7.11
CA GLU A 153 -27.11 -33.64 6.05
C GLU A 153 -26.61 -32.29 6.60
N ILE A 154 -27.21 -31.79 7.68
CA ILE A 154 -26.79 -30.55 8.36
C ILE A 154 -25.37 -30.68 8.91
N THR A 155 -24.99 -31.82 9.52
CA THR A 155 -23.60 -32.00 10.03
C THR A 155 -22.56 -32.12 8.92
N VAL A 156 -22.92 -32.73 7.78
CA VAL A 156 -22.05 -32.81 6.60
C VAL A 156 -21.87 -31.42 5.96
N ALA A 157 -22.96 -30.68 5.78
CA ALA A 157 -22.91 -29.31 5.25
C ALA A 157 -22.11 -28.39 6.19
N TYR A 158 -22.26 -28.51 7.51
CA TYR A 158 -21.44 -27.77 8.47
C TYR A 158 -19.94 -28.08 8.37
N ARG A 159 -19.58 -29.34 8.13
CA ARG A 159 -18.17 -29.71 7.90
C ARG A 159 -17.62 -29.03 6.65
N LYS A 160 -18.36 -29.12 5.52
CA LYS A 160 -17.99 -28.43 4.27
C LYS A 160 -17.85 -26.92 4.47
N GLN A 161 -18.77 -26.28 5.22
CA GLN A 161 -18.68 -24.86 5.54
C GLN A 161 -17.39 -24.54 6.32
N GLN A 162 -17.02 -25.35 7.32
CA GLN A 162 -15.81 -25.12 8.09
C GLN A 162 -14.54 -25.31 7.25
N GLU A 163 -14.49 -26.37 6.44
CA GLU A 163 -13.39 -26.64 5.50
C GLU A 163 -13.19 -25.45 4.53
N LEU A 164 -14.27 -24.97 3.91
CA LEU A 164 -14.24 -23.76 3.06
C LEU A 164 -13.82 -22.49 3.81
N GLU A 165 -14.23 -22.31 5.08
CA GLU A 165 -13.78 -21.16 5.88
C GLU A 165 -12.29 -21.23 6.22
N ASP A 166 -11.73 -22.40 6.48
CA ASP A 166 -10.31 -22.57 6.80
C ASP A 166 -9.42 -22.53 5.54
N GLU A 167 -9.88 -23.10 4.41
CA GLU A 167 -9.29 -22.86 3.07
C GLU A 167 -9.22 -21.36 2.75
N LEU A 168 -10.34 -20.65 2.90
CA LEU A 168 -10.44 -19.22 2.56
C LEU A 168 -9.61 -18.34 3.50
N LYS A 169 -9.45 -18.70 4.78
CA LYS A 169 -8.50 -18.01 5.69
C LYS A 169 -7.06 -18.19 5.20
N GLN A 170 -6.64 -19.42 4.89
CA GLN A 170 -5.29 -19.69 4.43
C GLN A 170 -4.99 -19.05 3.06
N ALA A 171 -5.95 -19.10 2.13
CA ALA A 171 -5.83 -18.46 0.83
C ALA A 171 -5.72 -16.93 0.95
N ASN A 172 -6.47 -16.29 1.86
CA ASN A 172 -6.32 -14.86 2.14
C ASN A 172 -4.96 -14.50 2.73
N LEU A 173 -4.40 -15.32 3.64
CA LEU A 173 -3.05 -15.10 4.16
C LEU A 173 -1.99 -15.22 3.06
N ASN A 174 -2.13 -16.21 2.17
CA ASN A 174 -1.26 -16.39 1.01
C ASN A 174 -1.37 -15.18 0.05
N LEU A 175 -2.59 -14.75 -0.29
CA LEU A 175 -2.85 -13.61 -1.16
C LEU A 175 -2.28 -12.30 -0.57
N ALA A 176 -2.44 -12.07 0.73
CA ALA A 176 -1.84 -10.94 1.43
C ALA A 176 -0.30 -10.99 1.46
N SER A 177 0.31 -12.18 1.43
CA SER A 177 1.77 -12.31 1.26
C SER A 177 2.22 -12.01 -0.18
N GLN A 178 1.44 -12.39 -1.19
CA GLN A 178 1.71 -12.07 -2.60
C GLN A 178 1.57 -10.57 -2.88
N ALA A 179 0.56 -9.90 -2.32
CA ALA A 179 0.41 -8.44 -2.40
C ALA A 179 1.66 -7.71 -1.91
N ARG A 180 2.23 -8.13 -0.76
CA ARG A 180 3.47 -7.54 -0.22
C ARG A 180 4.68 -7.76 -1.13
N LEU A 181 4.80 -8.93 -1.76
CA LEU A 181 5.88 -9.19 -2.73
C LEU A 181 5.72 -8.34 -4.00
N ILE A 182 4.49 -8.11 -4.44
CA ILE A 182 4.17 -7.21 -5.56
C ILE A 182 4.52 -5.76 -5.22
N ASP A 183 4.20 -5.29 -4.02
CA ASP A 183 4.49 -3.91 -3.60
C ASP A 183 5.99 -3.69 -3.30
N GLU A 184 6.69 -4.72 -2.81
CA GLU A 184 8.17 -4.76 -2.71
C GLU A 184 8.82 -4.66 -4.09
N LEU A 185 8.37 -5.45 -5.08
CA LEU A 185 8.89 -5.37 -6.45
C LEU A 185 8.62 -3.98 -7.09
N LYS A 186 7.45 -3.38 -6.86
CA LYS A 186 7.17 -2.00 -7.29
C LYS A 186 8.12 -0.98 -6.65
N LEU A 187 8.49 -1.16 -5.39
CA LEU A 187 9.44 -0.29 -4.70
C LEU A 187 10.84 -0.44 -5.31
N GLN A 188 11.34 -1.68 -5.47
CA GLN A 188 12.65 -1.93 -6.07
C GLN A 188 12.76 -1.44 -7.52
N ILE A 189 11.70 -1.57 -8.32
CA ILE A 189 11.63 -0.97 -9.66
C ILE A 189 11.72 0.56 -9.58
N ARG A 190 11.00 1.20 -8.66
CA ARG A 190 11.06 2.66 -8.48
C ARG A 190 12.46 3.14 -8.06
N GLU A 191 13.09 2.46 -7.11
CA GLU A 191 14.46 2.77 -6.66
C GLU A 191 15.47 2.60 -7.80
N LYS A 192 15.32 1.56 -8.63
CA LYS A 192 16.11 1.41 -9.87
C LYS A 192 15.81 2.51 -10.88
N ASP A 193 14.55 2.92 -11.05
CA ASP A 193 14.14 3.99 -11.98
C ASP A 193 14.72 5.36 -11.61
N GLU A 194 14.61 5.73 -10.33
CA GLU A 194 15.19 6.96 -9.78
C GLU A 194 16.73 6.95 -9.89
N GLY A 195 17.37 5.80 -9.61
CA GLY A 195 18.80 5.61 -9.80
C GLY A 195 19.25 5.69 -11.27
N ILE A 196 18.50 5.11 -12.20
CA ILE A 196 18.74 5.16 -13.65
C ILE A 196 18.65 6.61 -14.14
N ALA A 197 17.58 7.34 -13.79
CA ALA A 197 17.40 8.73 -14.20
C ALA A 197 18.50 9.67 -13.65
N ALA A 198 18.98 9.42 -12.42
CA ALA A 198 20.09 10.15 -11.83
C ALA A 198 21.43 9.86 -12.56
N VAL A 199 21.69 8.60 -12.93
CA VAL A 199 22.89 8.20 -13.69
C VAL A 199 22.83 8.73 -15.13
N GLU A 200 21.68 8.68 -15.81
CA GLU A 200 21.46 9.29 -17.12
C GLU A 200 21.74 10.80 -17.11
N SER A 201 21.22 11.51 -16.11
CA SER A 201 21.46 12.95 -15.93
C SER A 201 22.95 13.26 -15.70
N ALA A 202 23.63 12.47 -14.87
CA ALA A 202 25.06 12.62 -14.62
C ALA A 202 25.92 12.28 -15.86
N LEU A 203 25.52 11.29 -16.65
CA LEU A 203 26.18 10.92 -17.91
C LEU A 203 26.01 12.00 -18.98
N ALA A 204 24.83 12.60 -19.12
CA ALA A 204 24.59 13.70 -20.04
C ALA A 204 25.52 14.90 -19.76
N LEU A 205 25.69 15.25 -18.48
CA LEU A 205 26.62 16.30 -18.05
C LEU A 205 28.09 15.97 -18.39
N LYS A 206 28.53 14.73 -18.11
CA LYS A 206 29.88 14.25 -18.50
C LYS A 206 30.08 14.24 -20.02
N GLU A 207 29.04 13.91 -20.79
CA GLU A 207 29.07 13.94 -22.26
C GLU A 207 29.25 15.35 -22.81
N ASP A 208 28.50 16.33 -22.29
CA ASP A 208 28.64 17.71 -22.73
C ASP A 208 29.96 18.34 -22.27
N GLU A 209 30.50 17.91 -21.13
CA GLU A 209 31.87 18.25 -20.72
C GLU A 209 32.94 17.66 -21.66
N LEU A 210 32.83 16.37 -22.01
CA LEU A 210 33.73 15.74 -22.99
C LEU A 210 33.62 16.37 -24.38
N LYS A 211 32.43 16.82 -24.81
CA LYS A 211 32.24 17.59 -26.05
C LYS A 211 32.96 18.94 -25.99
N ARG A 212 32.87 19.67 -24.87
CA ARG A 212 33.62 20.94 -24.66
C ARG A 212 35.13 20.70 -24.71
N MET A 213 35.65 19.79 -23.88
CA MET A 213 37.09 19.49 -23.85
C MET A 213 37.62 19.01 -25.20
N GLY A 214 36.86 18.20 -25.93
CA GLY A 214 37.21 17.78 -27.30
C GLY A 214 37.27 18.94 -28.31
N ALA A 215 36.36 19.92 -28.19
CA ALA A 215 36.38 21.13 -29.03
C ALA A 215 37.54 22.08 -28.66
N ASP A 216 37.78 22.29 -27.36
CA ASP A 216 38.89 23.11 -26.86
C ASP A 216 40.25 22.51 -27.27
N LEU A 217 40.41 21.19 -27.14
CA LEU A 217 41.59 20.46 -27.64
C LEU A 217 41.78 20.64 -29.15
N ALA A 218 40.71 20.53 -29.94
CA ALA A 218 40.79 20.71 -31.39
C ALA A 218 41.27 22.14 -31.74
N MET A 219 40.65 23.17 -31.15
CA MET A 219 41.02 24.58 -31.32
C MET A 219 42.50 24.82 -30.95
N LYS A 220 42.90 24.46 -29.72
CA LYS A 220 44.29 24.62 -29.26
C LYS A 220 45.29 23.87 -30.15
N SER A 221 44.91 22.71 -30.69
CA SER A 221 45.78 21.93 -31.59
C SER A 221 45.97 22.58 -32.95
N GLU A 222 44.95 23.23 -33.51
CA GLU A 222 45.07 24.02 -34.74
C GLU A 222 45.94 25.26 -34.52
N GLU A 223 45.76 25.96 -33.39
CA GLU A 223 46.61 27.09 -33.00
C GLU A 223 48.09 26.67 -32.81
N ALA A 224 48.35 25.53 -32.16
CA ALA A 224 49.69 24.97 -31.98
C ALA A 224 50.36 24.57 -33.31
N LEU A 225 49.59 24.06 -34.28
CA LEU A 225 50.08 23.78 -35.64
C LEU A 225 50.40 25.07 -36.42
N LYS A 226 49.53 26.07 -36.33
CA LYS A 226 49.71 27.39 -36.99
C LYS A 226 50.95 28.12 -36.46
N THR A 227 51.08 28.22 -35.13
CA THR A 227 52.26 28.82 -34.48
C THR A 227 53.55 28.09 -34.85
N ASN A 228 53.56 26.74 -34.87
CA ASN A 228 54.73 25.97 -35.30
C ASN A 228 55.11 26.26 -36.77
N CYS A 229 54.13 26.44 -37.66
CA CYS A 229 54.37 26.88 -39.04
C CYS A 229 54.97 28.30 -39.13
N GLU A 230 54.45 29.25 -38.36
CA GLU A 230 54.98 30.62 -38.29
C GLU A 230 56.40 30.67 -37.72
N LEU A 231 56.67 29.90 -36.65
CA LEU A 231 58.01 29.76 -36.04
C LEU A 231 59.00 29.18 -37.04
N LYS A 232 58.63 28.12 -37.77
CA LYS A 232 59.44 27.51 -38.82
C LYS A 232 59.78 28.50 -39.95
N SER A 233 58.84 29.34 -40.35
CA SER A 233 59.05 30.43 -41.31
C SER A 233 60.03 31.49 -40.79
N LYS A 234 59.81 32.01 -39.57
CA LYS A 234 60.72 32.97 -38.91
C LYS A 234 62.13 32.41 -38.73
N SER A 235 62.25 31.12 -38.40
CA SER A 235 63.53 30.40 -38.27
C SER A 235 64.32 30.38 -39.59
N GLN A 236 63.64 30.15 -40.72
CA GLN A 236 64.25 30.23 -42.06
C GLN A 236 64.68 31.66 -42.41
N LEU A 237 63.83 32.66 -42.16
CA LEU A 237 64.14 34.07 -42.42
C LEU A 237 65.36 34.56 -41.64
N LEU A 238 65.41 34.29 -40.32
CA LEU A 238 66.57 34.64 -39.48
C LEU A 238 67.84 33.88 -39.89
N THR A 239 67.71 32.66 -40.42
CA THR A 239 68.83 31.90 -40.96
C THR A 239 69.39 32.53 -42.24
N GLU A 240 68.55 33.07 -43.13
CA GLU A 240 69.03 33.80 -44.32
C GLU A 240 69.57 35.19 -43.96
N ALA A 241 68.92 35.93 -43.05
CA ALA A 241 69.42 37.21 -42.55
C ALA A 241 70.86 37.09 -41.97
N ASN A 242 71.12 36.03 -41.19
CA ASN A 242 72.45 35.71 -40.68
C ASN A 242 73.48 35.43 -41.81
N LYS A 243 73.06 34.82 -42.94
CA LYS A 243 73.92 34.68 -44.14
C LYS A 243 74.17 36.01 -44.84
N VAL A 244 73.21 36.94 -44.84
CA VAL A 244 73.41 38.30 -45.37
C VAL A 244 74.42 39.06 -44.51
N VAL A 245 74.21 39.11 -43.19
CA VAL A 245 75.13 39.75 -42.24
C VAL A 245 76.57 39.22 -42.39
N LYS A 246 76.74 37.90 -42.49
CA LYS A 246 78.06 37.28 -42.69
C LYS A 246 78.72 37.58 -44.05
N ARG A 247 77.94 37.75 -45.12
CA ARG A 247 78.47 38.20 -46.43
C ARG A 247 78.96 39.66 -46.32
N GLN A 248 78.12 40.52 -45.77
CA GLN A 248 78.43 41.93 -45.55
C GLN A 248 79.64 42.14 -44.61
N GLU A 249 79.83 41.27 -43.62
CA GLU A 249 81.00 41.31 -42.73
C GLU A 249 82.30 41.03 -43.50
N VAL A 250 82.31 40.03 -44.39
CA VAL A 250 83.47 39.71 -45.25
C VAL A 250 83.71 40.84 -46.26
N GLU A 251 82.66 41.40 -46.86
CA GLU A 251 82.77 42.55 -47.77
C GLU A 251 83.35 43.79 -47.06
N LEU A 252 82.92 44.08 -45.83
CA LEU A 252 83.48 45.17 -45.01
C LEU A 252 84.94 44.94 -44.63
N GLN A 253 85.34 43.70 -44.32
CA GLN A 253 86.75 43.37 -44.06
C GLN A 253 87.62 43.58 -45.30
N MET A 254 87.12 43.24 -46.49
CA MET A 254 87.81 43.48 -47.77
C MET A 254 87.92 44.97 -48.10
N LEU A 255 86.84 45.75 -47.95
CA LEU A 255 86.85 47.20 -48.13
C LEU A 255 87.82 47.90 -47.16
N LYS A 256 87.79 47.52 -45.88
CA LYS A 256 88.70 48.04 -44.85
C LYS A 256 90.16 47.75 -45.19
N LYS A 257 90.46 46.56 -45.72
CA LYS A 257 91.81 46.21 -46.18
C LYS A 257 92.25 47.09 -47.35
N ALA A 258 91.39 47.26 -48.37
CA ALA A 258 91.69 48.08 -49.54
C ALA A 258 91.96 49.57 -49.18
N VAL A 259 91.19 50.13 -48.24
CA VAL A 259 91.45 51.50 -47.74
C VAL A 259 92.77 51.61 -46.97
N VAL A 260 93.13 50.62 -46.15
CA VAL A 260 94.44 50.58 -45.47
C VAL A 260 95.62 50.38 -46.45
N GLU A 261 95.39 49.78 -47.61
CA GLU A 261 96.38 49.69 -48.69
C GLU A 261 96.51 51.02 -49.43
N LYS A 262 95.39 51.69 -49.76
CA LYS A 262 95.39 53.05 -50.36
C LYS A 262 95.98 54.12 -49.45
N GLU A 263 95.78 54.00 -48.14
CA GLU A 263 96.37 54.91 -47.15
C GLU A 263 97.90 54.87 -47.19
N LYS A 264 98.49 53.67 -47.32
CA LYS A 264 99.95 53.49 -47.47
C LYS A 264 100.47 54.00 -48.81
N GLU A 265 99.74 53.77 -49.90
CA GLU A 265 100.11 54.32 -51.22
C GLU A 265 100.15 55.86 -51.20
N LEU A 266 99.16 56.51 -50.56
CA LEU A 266 99.11 57.95 -50.42
C LEU A 266 100.17 58.48 -49.44
N GLU A 267 100.44 57.79 -48.33
CA GLU A 267 101.52 58.15 -47.40
C GLU A 267 102.89 58.14 -48.09
N LEU A 268 103.16 57.12 -48.92
CA LEU A 268 104.36 57.05 -49.76
C LEU A 268 104.40 58.15 -50.82
N SER A 269 103.26 58.48 -51.42
CA SER A 269 103.15 59.55 -52.42
C SER A 269 103.41 60.93 -51.82
N VAL A 270 102.90 61.22 -50.62
CA VAL A 270 103.18 62.45 -49.86
C VAL A 270 104.65 62.52 -49.44
N LYS A 271 105.26 61.40 -49.04
CA LYS A 271 106.71 61.33 -48.76
C LYS A 271 107.55 61.64 -50.01
N LEU A 272 107.19 61.08 -51.17
CA LEU A 272 107.86 61.36 -52.44
C LEU A 272 107.69 62.83 -52.87
N GLN A 273 106.50 63.40 -52.70
CA GLN A 273 106.24 64.80 -53.05
C GLN A 273 107.08 65.76 -52.22
N LYS A 274 107.24 65.51 -50.92
CA LYS A 274 108.12 66.32 -50.04
C LYS A 274 109.58 66.30 -50.52
N LEU A 275 110.10 65.13 -50.90
CA LEU A 275 111.47 65.01 -51.43
C LEU A 275 111.65 65.79 -52.75
N GLU A 276 110.65 65.82 -53.63
CA GLU A 276 110.72 66.62 -54.87
C GLU A 276 110.55 68.14 -54.60
N MET A 277 109.77 68.52 -53.58
CA MET A 277 109.68 69.91 -53.09
C MET A 277 111.02 70.39 -52.53
N GLU A 278 111.66 69.60 -51.66
CA GLU A 278 113.03 69.84 -51.16
C GLU A 278 114.03 69.92 -52.33
N ARG A 279 113.90 69.05 -53.34
CA ARG A 279 114.76 69.07 -54.54
C ARG A 279 114.58 70.37 -55.34
N VAL A 280 113.36 70.88 -55.50
CA VAL A 280 113.11 72.17 -56.16
C VAL A 280 113.62 73.33 -55.31
N GLU A 281 113.48 73.31 -53.98
CA GLU A 281 114.03 74.33 -53.09
C GLU A 281 115.58 74.39 -53.16
N VAL A 282 116.25 73.24 -53.25
CA VAL A 282 117.70 73.15 -53.50
C VAL A 282 118.06 73.73 -54.88
N VAL A 283 117.24 73.52 -55.91
CA VAL A 283 117.46 74.13 -57.23
C VAL A 283 117.17 75.64 -57.23
N GLU A 284 116.18 76.12 -56.47
CA GLU A 284 115.93 77.56 -56.23
C GLU A 284 117.18 78.22 -55.64
N LYS A 285 117.67 77.73 -54.50
CA LYS A 285 118.87 78.27 -53.82
C LYS A 285 120.12 78.26 -54.72
N ASN A 286 120.31 77.22 -55.53
CA ASN A 286 121.41 77.16 -56.49
C ASN A 286 121.25 78.14 -57.67
N LEU A 287 120.02 78.41 -58.10
CA LEU A 287 119.72 79.34 -59.18
C LEU A 287 119.80 80.81 -58.70
N GLU A 288 119.34 81.10 -57.48
CA GLU A 288 119.56 82.37 -56.79
C GLU A 288 121.04 82.70 -56.67
N LYS A 289 121.85 81.74 -56.18
CA LYS A 289 123.31 81.89 -56.10
C LYS A 289 123.92 82.23 -57.46
N ARG A 290 123.60 81.46 -58.51
CA ARG A 290 124.07 81.76 -59.88
C ARG A 290 123.58 83.10 -60.41
N THR A 291 122.40 83.56 -59.98
CA THR A 291 121.88 84.90 -60.32
C THR A 291 122.72 86.00 -59.67
N MET A 292 123.10 85.84 -58.40
CA MET A 292 124.01 86.78 -57.71
C MET A 292 125.41 86.77 -58.34
N GLU A 293 125.97 85.59 -58.62
CA GLU A 293 127.27 85.44 -59.30
C GLU A 293 127.28 86.09 -60.69
N TRP A 294 126.20 85.92 -61.47
CA TRP A 294 126.02 86.57 -62.77
C TRP A 294 125.90 88.11 -62.66
N LEU A 295 125.18 88.62 -61.63
CA LEU A 295 125.08 90.06 -61.37
C LEU A 295 126.44 90.66 -60.98
N LEU A 296 127.21 89.98 -60.14
CA LEU A 296 128.58 90.39 -59.77
C LEU A 296 129.50 90.39 -60.99
N ALA A 297 129.52 89.30 -61.77
CA ALA A 297 130.30 89.21 -63.01
C ALA A 297 129.88 90.27 -64.05
N GLN A 298 128.60 90.65 -64.10
CA GLN A 298 128.14 91.77 -64.93
C GLN A 298 128.66 93.12 -64.40
N GLU A 299 128.67 93.34 -63.08
CA GLU A 299 129.19 94.56 -62.46
C GLU A 299 130.71 94.69 -62.66
N GLU A 300 131.44 93.57 -62.57
CA GLU A 300 132.86 93.49 -62.91
C GLU A 300 133.10 93.73 -64.40
N LEU A 301 132.28 93.18 -65.31
CA LEU A 301 132.38 93.49 -66.73
C LEU A 301 132.13 95.00 -67.01
N LYS A 302 131.26 95.67 -66.23
CA LYS A 302 131.10 97.14 -66.29
C LYS A 302 132.33 97.88 -65.77
N LYS A 303 133.01 97.39 -64.73
CA LYS A 303 134.29 97.96 -64.22
C LYS A 303 135.41 97.78 -65.24
N MET A 304 135.65 96.54 -65.70
CA MET A 304 136.62 96.21 -66.74
C MET A 304 136.38 97.02 -68.03
N LYS A 305 135.12 97.30 -68.41
CA LYS A 305 134.81 98.19 -69.54
C LYS A 305 135.29 99.64 -69.30
N LYS A 306 135.16 100.15 -68.07
CA LYS A 306 135.63 101.49 -67.67
C LYS A 306 137.16 101.56 -67.57
N GLU A 307 137.80 100.48 -67.14
CA GLU A 307 139.27 100.38 -67.03
C GLU A 307 139.94 100.17 -68.39
N ALA A 308 139.37 99.34 -69.26
CA ALA A 308 139.78 99.24 -70.67
C ALA A 308 139.63 100.58 -71.41
N SER A 309 138.67 101.43 -71.05
CA SER A 309 138.55 102.80 -71.59
C SER A 309 139.58 103.80 -71.04
N LYS A 310 140.55 103.36 -70.23
CA LYS A 310 141.65 104.19 -69.71
C LYS A 310 143.06 103.72 -70.13
N GLN A 311 143.22 102.60 -70.83
CA GLN A 311 144.54 101.97 -71.06
C GLN A 311 144.80 101.68 -72.54
N THR A 312 145.40 102.65 -73.24
CA THR A 312 145.35 102.80 -74.71
C THR A 312 146.32 101.93 -75.53
N VAL A 313 146.97 100.91 -74.96
CA VAL A 313 148.14 100.24 -75.58
C VAL A 313 147.93 98.76 -75.95
N GLU A 314 147.03 98.02 -75.30
CA GLU A 314 146.74 96.60 -75.61
C GLU A 314 145.35 96.38 -76.24
N MET A 315 144.97 97.28 -77.16
CA MET A 315 143.56 97.53 -77.49
C MET A 315 142.87 96.48 -78.40
N ASN A 316 143.60 95.62 -79.11
CA ASN A 316 143.01 94.71 -80.12
C ASN A 316 142.75 93.27 -79.65
N LYS A 317 143.41 92.80 -78.59
CA LYS A 317 143.19 91.44 -78.05
C LYS A 317 142.09 91.45 -76.97
N THR A 318 142.26 92.35 -76.00
CA THR A 318 141.32 92.62 -74.91
C THR A 318 139.88 92.88 -75.36
N VAL A 319 139.67 93.60 -76.47
CA VAL A 319 138.32 93.90 -77.00
C VAL A 319 137.62 92.67 -77.58
N ASN A 320 138.35 91.74 -78.20
CA ASN A 320 137.77 90.48 -78.68
C ASN A 320 137.39 89.56 -77.52
N ASP A 321 138.27 89.45 -76.52
CA ASP A 321 137.95 88.69 -75.31
C ASP A 321 136.81 89.33 -74.50
N PHE A 322 136.74 90.66 -74.43
CA PHE A 322 135.60 91.39 -73.85
C PHE A 322 134.28 91.09 -74.58
N ASN A 323 134.29 91.07 -75.92
CA ASN A 323 133.10 90.72 -76.70
C ASN A 323 132.72 89.24 -76.53
N ARG A 324 133.70 88.33 -76.38
CA ARG A 324 133.49 86.92 -76.08
C ARG A 324 132.87 86.70 -74.69
N VAL A 325 133.40 87.36 -73.66
CA VAL A 325 132.84 87.35 -72.30
C VAL A 325 131.44 87.98 -72.27
N LYS A 326 131.23 89.10 -72.99
CA LYS A 326 129.90 89.72 -73.14
C LYS A 326 128.89 88.77 -73.81
N LYS A 327 129.32 87.97 -74.79
CA LYS A 327 128.47 86.93 -75.40
C LYS A 327 128.15 85.83 -74.39
N LEU A 328 129.16 85.25 -73.75
CA LEU A 328 128.98 84.22 -72.71
C LEU A 328 128.06 84.71 -71.58
N LEU A 329 128.16 85.98 -71.17
CA LEU A 329 127.29 86.57 -70.15
C LEU A 329 125.83 86.71 -70.64
N ALA A 330 125.59 86.89 -71.94
CA ALA A 330 124.25 86.86 -72.53
C ALA A 330 123.71 85.43 -72.71
N ASP A 331 124.58 84.49 -73.09
CA ASP A 331 124.27 83.06 -73.23
C ASP A 331 123.86 82.50 -71.85
N VAL A 332 124.68 82.70 -70.81
CA VAL A 332 124.36 82.36 -69.40
C VAL A 332 123.10 83.08 -68.90
N LYS A 333 122.84 84.33 -69.31
CA LYS A 333 121.56 85.00 -68.98
C LYS A 333 120.36 84.24 -69.57
N SER A 334 120.49 83.73 -70.80
CA SER A 334 119.43 82.96 -71.46
C SER A 334 119.22 81.60 -70.80
N GLU A 335 120.30 80.92 -70.40
CA GLU A 335 120.26 79.68 -69.64
C GLU A 335 119.64 79.88 -68.26
N LEU A 336 120.00 80.96 -67.55
CA LEU A 336 119.44 81.33 -66.25
C LEU A 336 117.95 81.64 -66.35
N VAL A 337 117.51 82.41 -67.34
CA VAL A 337 116.08 82.71 -67.60
C VAL A 337 115.31 81.46 -68.04
N SER A 338 115.92 80.56 -68.82
CA SER A 338 115.28 79.29 -69.20
C SER A 338 115.12 78.34 -68.01
N SER A 339 116.14 78.29 -67.14
CA SER A 339 116.12 77.51 -65.90
C SER A 339 115.12 78.09 -64.91
N GLN A 340 115.01 79.41 -64.78
CA GLN A 340 114.00 80.07 -63.95
C GLN A 340 112.57 79.79 -64.45
N LYS A 341 112.34 79.80 -65.77
CA LYS A 341 111.05 79.39 -66.36
C LYS A 341 110.75 77.90 -66.10
N SER A 342 111.75 77.03 -66.27
CA SER A 342 111.62 75.60 -65.96
C SER A 342 111.33 75.35 -64.49
N LEU A 343 111.92 76.16 -63.59
CA LEU A 343 111.72 76.09 -62.16
C LEU A 343 110.29 76.50 -61.77
N VAL A 344 109.80 77.64 -62.28
CA VAL A 344 108.42 78.07 -62.07
C VAL A 344 107.42 77.02 -62.59
N SER A 345 107.70 76.40 -63.73
CA SER A 345 106.91 75.27 -64.25
C SER A 345 106.97 74.03 -63.33
N SER A 346 108.14 73.72 -62.76
CA SER A 346 108.30 72.62 -61.81
C SER A 346 107.56 72.87 -60.49
N ARG A 347 107.64 74.09 -59.97
CA ARG A 347 106.95 74.53 -58.75
C ARG A 347 105.43 74.45 -58.92
N LYS A 348 104.90 74.98 -60.02
CA LYS A 348 103.47 74.86 -60.37
C LYS A 348 103.02 73.40 -60.51
N LYS A 349 103.85 72.53 -61.07
CA LYS A 349 103.55 71.09 -61.16
C LYS A 349 103.49 70.41 -59.79
N ILE A 350 104.38 70.76 -58.86
CA ILE A 350 104.36 70.23 -57.48
C ILE A 350 103.11 70.72 -56.72
N GLU A 351 102.71 71.98 -56.93
CA GLU A 351 101.49 72.59 -56.37
C GLU A 351 100.23 71.91 -56.92
N GLU A 352 100.14 71.68 -58.24
CA GLU A 352 99.07 70.90 -58.87
C GLU A 352 99.00 69.46 -58.34
N GLN A 353 100.16 68.83 -58.09
CA GLN A 353 100.24 67.50 -57.45
C GLN A 353 99.82 67.54 -55.98
N GLU A 354 100.08 68.63 -55.25
CA GLU A 354 99.67 68.80 -53.87
C GLU A 354 98.14 68.83 -53.73
N ASP A 355 97.46 69.57 -54.60
CA ASP A 355 96.00 69.67 -54.57
C ASP A 355 95.29 68.40 -55.04
N ILE A 356 95.95 67.59 -55.88
CA ILE A 356 95.50 66.22 -56.19
C ILE A 356 95.65 65.32 -54.96
N LEU A 357 96.81 65.33 -54.30
CA LEU A 357 97.06 64.50 -53.11
C LEU A 357 96.17 64.90 -51.93
N LYS A 358 95.95 66.20 -51.68
CA LYS A 358 94.98 66.70 -50.68
C LYS A 358 93.57 66.17 -50.95
N ARG A 359 93.13 66.18 -52.21
CA ARG A 359 91.80 65.68 -52.61
C ARG A 359 91.68 64.18 -52.39
N GLN A 360 92.69 63.40 -52.76
CA GLN A 360 92.74 61.95 -52.54
C GLN A 360 92.77 61.59 -51.04
N MET A 361 93.48 62.36 -50.21
CA MET A 361 93.47 62.19 -48.74
C MET A 361 92.09 62.50 -48.14
N ALA A 362 91.42 63.55 -48.61
CA ALA A 362 90.06 63.90 -48.17
C ALA A 362 89.04 62.81 -48.55
N GLU A 363 89.10 62.32 -49.80
CA GLU A 363 88.28 61.22 -50.30
C GLU A 363 88.51 59.93 -49.49
N LEU A 364 89.76 59.60 -49.14
CA LEU A 364 90.08 58.43 -48.33
C LEU A 364 89.55 58.54 -46.90
N GLU A 365 89.60 59.73 -46.28
CA GLU A 365 88.99 59.96 -44.96
C GLU A 365 87.45 59.91 -45.01
N GLU A 366 86.83 60.27 -46.13
CA GLU A 366 85.39 60.08 -46.34
C GLU A 366 85.04 58.60 -46.54
N GLN A 367 85.84 57.84 -47.30
CA GLN A 367 85.72 56.39 -47.43
C GLN A 367 85.89 55.67 -46.07
N LYS A 368 86.87 56.08 -45.24
CA LYS A 368 87.01 55.58 -43.86
C LYS A 368 85.77 55.82 -43.01
N LYS A 369 85.19 57.03 -43.08
CA LYS A 369 83.95 57.38 -42.35
C LYS A 369 82.78 56.50 -42.81
N GLY A 370 82.60 56.33 -44.12
CA GLY A 370 81.57 55.45 -44.70
C GLY A 370 81.73 53.98 -44.31
N ILE A 371 82.97 53.46 -44.28
CA ILE A 371 83.26 52.11 -43.78
C ILE A 371 82.93 51.99 -42.29
N ASN A 372 83.24 53.00 -41.48
CA ASN A 372 82.94 52.97 -40.04
C ASN A 372 81.44 53.07 -39.75
N THR A 373 80.67 53.91 -40.46
CA THR A 373 79.20 53.96 -40.29
C THR A 373 78.52 52.68 -40.76
N TYR A 374 78.95 52.11 -41.90
CA TYR A 374 78.44 50.82 -42.36
C TYR A 374 78.81 49.67 -41.40
N MET A 375 80.00 49.70 -40.79
CA MET A 375 80.41 48.73 -39.78
C MET A 375 79.60 48.83 -38.48
N SER A 376 79.18 50.03 -38.06
CA SER A 376 78.24 50.16 -36.94
C SER A 376 76.87 49.59 -37.31
N SER A 377 76.30 50.02 -38.44
CA SER A 377 75.00 49.52 -38.92
C SER A 377 74.96 48.00 -39.09
N LEU A 378 76.05 47.37 -39.53
CA LEU A 378 76.15 45.91 -39.62
C LEU A 378 76.15 45.23 -38.23
N LYS A 379 76.80 45.83 -37.22
CA LYS A 379 76.76 45.33 -35.84
C LYS A 379 75.37 45.47 -35.24
N ASP A 380 74.70 46.59 -35.50
CA ASP A 380 73.33 46.81 -35.03
C ASP A 380 72.38 45.76 -35.63
N ALA A 381 72.49 45.48 -36.94
CA ALA A 381 71.75 44.40 -37.60
C ALA A 381 72.13 42.99 -37.08
N GLN A 382 73.40 42.76 -36.74
CA GLN A 382 73.85 41.50 -36.13
C GLN A 382 73.24 41.29 -34.73
N ILE A 383 73.17 42.35 -33.92
CA ILE A 383 72.54 42.35 -32.60
C ILE A 383 71.03 42.11 -32.74
N GLU A 384 70.37 42.79 -33.67
CA GLU A 384 68.93 42.62 -33.95
C GLU A 384 68.61 41.16 -34.34
N VAL A 385 69.34 40.59 -35.31
CA VAL A 385 69.17 39.20 -35.75
C VAL A 385 69.38 38.20 -34.60
N GLU A 386 70.41 38.38 -33.75
CA GLU A 386 70.57 37.47 -32.60
C GLU A 386 69.50 37.66 -31.53
N SER A 387 69.02 38.89 -31.31
CA SER A 387 67.93 39.18 -30.39
C SER A 387 66.62 38.50 -30.82
N GLU A 388 66.29 38.54 -32.12
CA GLU A 388 65.15 37.82 -32.68
C GLU A 388 65.36 36.30 -32.64
N ARG A 389 66.60 35.80 -32.82
CA ARG A 389 66.90 34.38 -32.59
C ARG A 389 66.73 33.96 -31.13
N VAL A 390 66.93 34.84 -30.15
CA VAL A 390 66.65 34.56 -28.73
C VAL A 390 65.14 34.55 -28.49
N LYS A 391 64.39 35.56 -28.98
CA LYS A 391 62.92 35.60 -28.89
C LYS A 391 62.28 34.37 -29.55
N LEU A 392 62.75 33.98 -30.74
CA LEU A 392 62.28 32.79 -31.44
C LEU A 392 62.50 31.51 -30.60
N ARG A 393 63.70 31.31 -30.05
CA ARG A 393 64.00 30.15 -29.19
C ARG A 393 63.11 30.10 -27.93
N PHE A 394 62.74 31.24 -27.37
CA PHE A 394 61.81 31.32 -26.24
C PHE A 394 60.40 30.86 -26.64
N VAL A 395 59.85 31.37 -27.75
CA VAL A 395 58.51 30.97 -28.23
C VAL A 395 58.52 29.51 -28.74
N GLU A 396 59.59 29.04 -29.37
CA GLU A 396 59.78 27.62 -29.72
C GLU A 396 59.83 26.70 -28.50
N ALA A 397 60.31 27.17 -27.35
CA ALA A 397 60.30 26.39 -26.11
C ALA A 397 58.89 26.32 -25.51
N HIS A 398 58.20 27.46 -25.46
CA HIS A 398 56.81 27.55 -25.01
C HIS A 398 55.86 26.73 -25.89
N ASN A 399 56.02 26.72 -27.21
CA ASN A 399 55.20 25.89 -28.11
C ASN A 399 55.36 24.40 -27.82
N LYS A 400 56.60 23.95 -27.53
CA LYS A 400 56.89 22.57 -27.16
C LYS A 400 56.40 22.20 -25.75
N GLU A 401 56.07 23.18 -24.92
CA GLU A 401 55.44 22.98 -23.63
C GLU A 401 53.93 22.78 -23.82
N LEU A 402 53.28 23.70 -24.54
CA LEU A 402 51.88 23.55 -24.99
C LEU A 402 51.65 22.23 -25.75
N GLU A 403 52.53 21.84 -26.68
CA GLU A 403 52.44 20.57 -27.43
C GLU A 403 52.48 19.34 -26.49
N ARG A 404 53.17 19.40 -25.34
CA ARG A 404 53.17 18.31 -24.35
C ARG A 404 51.93 18.33 -23.46
N ASP A 405 51.44 19.52 -23.10
CA ASP A 405 50.27 19.64 -22.23
C ASP A 405 48.99 19.28 -22.98
N LEU A 406 48.88 19.64 -24.27
CA LEU A 406 47.83 19.16 -25.18
C LEU A 406 47.84 17.63 -25.36
N LEU A 407 49.02 17.01 -25.33
CA LEU A 407 49.11 15.54 -25.40
C LEU A 407 48.54 14.90 -24.13
N LYS A 408 48.85 15.43 -22.93
CA LYS A 408 48.27 14.97 -21.65
C LYS A 408 46.76 15.24 -21.57
N GLU A 409 46.33 16.43 -21.98
CA GLU A 409 44.91 16.83 -21.98
C GLU A 409 44.09 15.93 -22.93
N LYS A 410 44.70 15.51 -24.05
CA LYS A 410 44.13 14.50 -24.93
C LYS A 410 44.13 13.10 -24.30
N GLU A 411 45.22 12.64 -23.71
CA GLU A 411 45.29 11.33 -23.03
C GLU A 411 44.20 11.22 -21.94
N LEU A 412 44.03 12.27 -21.13
CA LEU A 412 42.95 12.40 -20.14
C LEU A 412 41.55 12.37 -20.79
N THR A 413 41.37 13.03 -21.93
CA THR A 413 40.10 13.02 -22.68
C THR A 413 39.77 11.64 -23.25
N ASP A 414 40.77 10.91 -23.76
CA ASP A 414 40.63 9.53 -24.24
C ASP A 414 40.32 8.55 -23.08
N GLU A 415 40.95 8.74 -21.91
CA GLU A 415 40.65 7.98 -20.68
C GLU A 415 39.22 8.24 -20.16
N LEU A 416 38.82 9.50 -20.05
CA LEU A 416 37.47 9.89 -19.63
C LEU A 416 36.40 9.41 -20.63
N GLN A 417 36.68 9.45 -21.94
CA GLN A 417 35.79 8.87 -22.94
C GLN A 417 35.71 7.32 -22.82
N GLN A 418 36.77 6.65 -22.34
CA GLN A 418 36.72 5.23 -22.03
C GLN A 418 35.91 4.95 -20.74
N GLN A 419 36.03 5.79 -19.71
CA GLN A 419 35.20 5.69 -18.51
C GLN A 419 33.72 5.88 -18.84
N LEU A 420 33.38 6.92 -19.60
CA LEU A 420 32.01 7.18 -20.07
C LEU A 420 31.41 5.96 -20.81
N LYS A 421 32.21 5.26 -21.63
CA LYS A 421 31.76 4.05 -22.32
C LYS A 421 31.46 2.89 -21.36
N ARG A 422 32.21 2.75 -20.27
CA ARG A 422 31.92 1.75 -19.20
C ARG A 422 30.62 2.10 -18.50
N GLU A 423 30.52 3.33 -17.98
CA GLU A 423 29.34 3.80 -17.24
C GLU A 423 28.05 3.71 -18.08
N LYS A 424 28.13 3.90 -19.41
CA LYS A 424 27.00 3.64 -20.33
C LYS A 424 26.62 2.16 -20.46
N SER A 425 27.58 1.25 -20.46
CA SER A 425 27.30 -0.20 -20.44
C SER A 425 26.74 -0.65 -19.08
N ASP A 426 27.25 -0.09 -17.98
CA ASP A 426 26.75 -0.35 -16.63
C ASP A 426 25.29 0.16 -16.48
N LEU A 427 24.99 1.35 -17.02
CA LEU A 427 23.62 1.88 -17.13
C LEU A 427 22.72 0.99 -18.00
N GLN A 428 23.20 0.53 -19.15
CA GLN A 428 22.43 -0.38 -20.00
C GLN A 428 22.07 -1.66 -19.24
N GLN A 429 23.02 -2.26 -18.52
CA GLN A 429 22.75 -3.42 -17.66
C GLN A 429 21.72 -3.11 -16.58
N ALA A 430 21.81 -1.95 -15.91
CA ALA A 430 20.83 -1.55 -14.90
C ALA A 430 19.40 -1.42 -15.47
N THR A 431 19.26 -0.89 -16.69
CA THR A 431 17.99 -0.79 -17.43
C THR A 431 17.49 -2.16 -17.90
N GLU A 432 18.37 -3.07 -18.29
CA GLU A 432 18.01 -4.47 -18.58
C GLU A 432 17.53 -5.19 -17.32
N GLU A 433 18.22 -5.05 -16.17
CA GLU A 433 17.80 -5.58 -14.87
C GLU A 433 16.44 -5.03 -14.42
N LYS A 434 16.21 -3.72 -14.58
CA LYS A 434 14.89 -3.08 -14.38
C LYS A 434 13.82 -3.78 -15.21
N SER A 435 14.08 -4.02 -16.50
CA SER A 435 13.11 -4.67 -17.38
C SER A 435 12.78 -6.11 -16.95
N LEU A 436 13.76 -6.84 -16.40
CA LEU A 436 13.54 -8.17 -15.84
C LEU A 436 12.64 -8.12 -14.59
N LEU A 437 12.88 -7.16 -13.68
CA LEU A 437 12.01 -6.94 -12.51
C LEU A 437 10.59 -6.52 -12.91
N GLN A 438 10.42 -5.69 -13.94
CA GLN A 438 9.11 -5.32 -14.48
C GLN A 438 8.36 -6.53 -15.06
N ASN A 439 9.05 -7.42 -15.77
CA ASN A 439 8.47 -8.67 -16.25
C ASN A 439 8.11 -9.65 -15.10
N GLU A 440 8.91 -9.70 -14.04
CA GLU A 440 8.56 -10.49 -12.84
C GLU A 440 7.35 -9.88 -12.11
N LEU A 441 7.28 -8.56 -11.95
CA LEU A 441 6.14 -7.87 -11.36
C LEU A 441 4.84 -8.18 -12.12
N GLU A 442 4.85 -8.12 -13.46
CA GLU A 442 3.69 -8.45 -14.28
C GLU A 442 3.29 -9.93 -14.13
N HIS A 443 4.26 -10.86 -14.15
CA HIS A 443 3.99 -12.27 -13.87
C HIS A 443 3.35 -12.49 -12.49
N LYS A 444 3.87 -11.82 -11.45
CA LYS A 444 3.33 -11.88 -10.08
C LYS A 444 1.94 -11.26 -10.01
N HIS A 445 1.68 -10.19 -10.74
CA HIS A 445 0.35 -9.58 -10.81
C HIS A 445 -0.67 -10.52 -11.47
N ILE A 446 -0.30 -11.20 -12.55
CA ILE A 446 -1.12 -12.23 -13.20
C ILE A 446 -1.37 -13.44 -12.28
N GLU A 447 -0.39 -13.87 -11.48
CA GLU A 447 -0.58 -14.93 -10.45
C GLU A 447 -1.53 -14.48 -9.32
N PHE A 448 -1.40 -13.23 -8.88
CA PHE A 448 -2.25 -12.62 -7.85
C PHE A 448 -3.69 -12.47 -8.34
N GLU A 449 -3.91 -12.01 -9.57
CA GLU A 449 -5.25 -11.84 -10.13
C GLU A 449 -5.98 -13.19 -10.29
N LYS A 450 -5.27 -14.24 -10.73
CA LYS A 450 -5.79 -15.62 -10.80
C LYS A 450 -6.16 -16.18 -9.43
N THR A 451 -5.30 -15.99 -8.42
CA THR A 451 -5.57 -16.48 -7.05
C THR A 451 -6.66 -15.67 -6.35
N HIS A 452 -6.78 -14.37 -6.64
CA HIS A 452 -7.88 -13.53 -6.16
C HIS A 452 -9.23 -13.98 -6.72
N LYS A 453 -9.32 -14.24 -8.04
CA LYS A 453 -10.54 -14.77 -8.69
C LYS A 453 -10.98 -16.11 -8.08
N LEU A 454 -10.05 -17.07 -7.95
CA LEU A 454 -10.32 -18.36 -7.30
C LEU A 454 -10.80 -18.21 -5.83
N LEU A 455 -10.29 -17.21 -5.11
CA LEU A 455 -10.72 -16.89 -3.75
C LEU A 455 -12.12 -16.27 -3.72
N GLN A 456 -12.49 -15.46 -4.71
CA GLN A 456 -13.84 -14.93 -4.88
C GLN A 456 -14.86 -16.03 -5.22
N ASP A 457 -14.49 -16.99 -6.08
CA ASP A 457 -15.31 -18.17 -6.36
C ASP A 457 -15.54 -18.99 -5.07
N LYS A 458 -14.48 -19.23 -4.29
CA LYS A 458 -14.54 -19.93 -3.00
C LYS A 458 -15.33 -19.16 -1.93
N ALA A 459 -15.27 -17.83 -1.93
CA ALA A 459 -16.11 -17.00 -1.07
C ALA A 459 -17.60 -17.15 -1.42
N SER A 460 -17.91 -17.35 -2.70
CA SER A 460 -19.27 -17.56 -3.19
C SER A 460 -19.79 -18.96 -2.82
N GLU A 461 -18.99 -20.01 -3.03
CA GLU A 461 -19.31 -21.39 -2.58
C GLU A 461 -19.58 -21.45 -1.05
N LEU A 462 -18.83 -20.67 -0.27
CA LEU A 462 -19.04 -20.55 1.18
C LEU A 462 -20.35 -19.84 1.56
N VAL A 463 -20.83 -18.89 0.75
CA VAL A 463 -22.14 -18.23 0.95
C VAL A 463 -23.26 -19.20 0.58
N GLU A 464 -23.13 -19.94 -0.52
CA GLU A 464 -24.09 -20.97 -0.93
C GLU A 464 -24.24 -22.07 0.14
N ALA A 465 -23.13 -22.61 0.66
CA ALA A 465 -23.15 -23.60 1.75
C ALA A 465 -23.84 -23.07 3.02
N LYS A 466 -23.71 -21.77 3.34
CA LYS A 466 -24.40 -21.14 4.48
C LYS A 466 -25.90 -21.01 4.26
N LEU A 467 -26.32 -20.70 3.04
CA LEU A 467 -27.74 -20.67 2.66
C LEU A 467 -28.36 -22.07 2.65
N GLU A 468 -27.61 -23.08 2.20
CA GLU A 468 -28.01 -24.50 2.25
C GLU A 468 -28.24 -24.97 3.70
N ILE A 469 -27.30 -24.70 4.61
CA ILE A 469 -27.45 -24.99 6.05
C ILE A 469 -28.66 -24.28 6.65
N GLN A 470 -28.89 -23.01 6.29
CA GLN A 470 -30.07 -22.26 6.76
C GLN A 470 -31.39 -22.87 6.23
N HIS A 471 -31.40 -23.30 4.96
CA HIS A 471 -32.54 -23.97 4.33
C HIS A 471 -32.83 -25.31 5.00
N LEU A 472 -31.83 -26.20 5.15
CA LEU A 472 -31.98 -27.49 5.84
C LEU A 472 -32.51 -27.32 7.27
N LYS A 473 -32.00 -26.33 8.04
CA LYS A 473 -32.54 -26.01 9.37
C LYS A 473 -34.00 -25.57 9.36
N SER A 474 -34.41 -24.80 8.35
CA SER A 474 -35.83 -24.42 8.22
C SER A 474 -36.73 -25.63 7.92
N GLN A 475 -36.21 -26.64 7.21
CA GLN A 475 -36.89 -27.92 7.01
C GLN A 475 -36.91 -28.78 8.28
N GLN A 476 -35.79 -28.87 9.01
CA GLN A 476 -35.70 -29.59 10.28
C GLN A 476 -36.75 -29.06 11.28
N VAL A 477 -36.85 -27.74 11.46
CA VAL A 477 -37.88 -27.12 12.32
C VAL A 477 -39.30 -27.41 11.81
N SER A 478 -39.51 -27.45 10.50
CA SER A 478 -40.82 -27.78 9.91
C SER A 478 -41.20 -29.26 10.14
N LEU A 479 -40.23 -30.19 10.05
CA LEU A 479 -40.43 -31.60 10.38
C LEU A 479 -40.64 -31.82 11.88
N GLN A 480 -39.92 -31.08 12.73
CA GLN A 480 -40.09 -31.15 14.19
C GLN A 480 -41.48 -30.70 14.61
N LEU A 481 -41.98 -29.57 14.08
CA LEU A 481 -43.34 -29.10 14.38
C LEU A 481 -44.42 -30.09 13.90
N LEU A 482 -44.24 -30.71 12.73
CA LEU A 482 -45.13 -31.76 12.23
C LEU A 482 -45.08 -33.03 13.12
N LEU A 483 -43.91 -33.37 13.64
CA LEU A 483 -43.71 -34.50 14.56
C LEU A 483 -44.38 -34.22 15.92
N GLU A 484 -44.25 -33.01 16.46
CA GLU A 484 -44.94 -32.56 17.68
C GLU A 484 -46.48 -32.58 17.50
N GLU A 485 -46.98 -32.16 16.33
CA GLU A 485 -48.41 -32.27 15.97
C GLU A 485 -48.88 -33.74 15.94
N LYS A 486 -48.09 -34.66 15.37
CA LYS A 486 -48.44 -36.10 15.31
C LYS A 486 -48.29 -36.84 16.63
N ASP A 487 -47.30 -36.52 17.48
CA ASP A 487 -47.24 -37.06 18.83
C ASP A 487 -48.43 -36.58 19.69
N LEU A 488 -48.96 -35.36 19.46
CA LEU A 488 -50.18 -34.87 20.11
C LEU A 488 -51.46 -35.57 19.61
N GLU A 489 -51.62 -35.76 18.30
CA GLU A 489 -52.75 -36.53 17.73
C GLU A 489 -52.79 -37.95 18.29
N ILE A 490 -51.64 -38.65 18.28
CA ILE A 490 -51.50 -40.01 18.79
C ILE A 490 -51.78 -40.07 20.30
N LEU A 491 -51.42 -39.06 21.08
CA LEU A 491 -51.72 -38.99 22.52
C LEU A 491 -53.22 -38.83 22.80
N ASP A 492 -53.93 -38.00 22.01
CA ASP A 492 -55.39 -37.86 22.12
C ASP A 492 -56.10 -39.16 21.66
N ALA A 493 -55.61 -39.83 20.63
CA ALA A 493 -56.11 -41.13 20.19
C ALA A 493 -55.88 -42.24 21.23
N GLN A 494 -54.68 -42.32 21.83
CA GLN A 494 -54.37 -43.24 22.93
C GLN A 494 -55.29 -43.00 24.13
N LYS A 495 -55.54 -41.73 24.50
CA LYS A 495 -56.44 -41.37 25.60
C LYS A 495 -57.89 -41.79 25.32
N LYS A 496 -58.36 -41.73 24.07
CA LYS A 496 -59.68 -42.25 23.69
C LYS A 496 -59.75 -43.77 23.86
N ILE A 497 -58.72 -44.50 23.44
CA ILE A 497 -58.66 -45.96 23.65
C ILE A 497 -58.60 -46.32 25.14
N GLU A 498 -57.83 -45.58 25.96
CA GLU A 498 -57.78 -45.82 27.41
C GLU A 498 -59.14 -45.58 28.08
N ASN A 499 -59.86 -44.53 27.69
CA ASN A 499 -61.23 -44.30 28.15
C ASN A 499 -62.16 -45.46 27.74
N LEU A 500 -62.12 -45.89 26.46
CA LEU A 500 -62.93 -47.01 25.96
C LEU A 500 -62.58 -48.33 26.67
N ASN A 501 -61.31 -48.59 26.96
CA ASN A 501 -60.88 -49.75 27.74
C ASN A 501 -61.42 -49.71 29.18
N GLN A 502 -61.38 -48.55 29.84
CA GLN A 502 -61.99 -48.36 31.16
C GLN A 502 -63.50 -48.57 31.12
N GLU A 503 -64.20 -48.05 30.10
CA GLU A 503 -65.64 -48.31 29.88
C GLU A 503 -65.93 -49.80 29.64
N ILE A 504 -65.09 -50.50 28.88
CA ILE A 504 -65.18 -51.96 28.68
C ILE A 504 -64.99 -52.72 30.00
N ILE A 505 -64.03 -52.33 30.85
CA ILE A 505 -63.80 -52.93 32.16
C ILE A 505 -64.99 -52.67 33.11
N GLU A 506 -65.59 -51.48 33.08
CA GLU A 506 -66.80 -51.17 33.85
C GLU A 506 -68.02 -51.96 33.37
N LEU A 507 -68.20 -52.11 32.06
CA LEU A 507 -69.25 -52.96 31.48
C LEU A 507 -69.02 -54.44 31.79
N GLN A 508 -67.78 -54.93 31.75
CA GLN A 508 -67.43 -56.32 32.06
C GLN A 508 -67.63 -56.63 33.55
N THR A 509 -67.22 -55.74 34.46
CA THR A 509 -67.45 -55.91 35.91
C THR A 509 -68.93 -55.80 36.28
N LEU A 510 -69.70 -54.95 35.60
CA LEU A 510 -71.17 -54.94 35.70
C LEU A 510 -71.75 -56.27 35.21
N MET A 511 -71.30 -56.77 34.06
CA MET A 511 -71.77 -58.03 33.46
C MET A 511 -71.53 -59.21 34.39
N SER A 512 -70.31 -59.43 34.89
CA SER A 512 -70.01 -60.55 35.82
C SER A 512 -70.70 -60.38 37.19
N SER A 513 -70.96 -59.15 37.63
CA SER A 513 -71.78 -58.89 38.83
C SER A 513 -73.25 -59.28 38.63
N LYS A 514 -73.77 -59.13 37.41
CA LYS A 514 -75.13 -59.56 37.01
C LYS A 514 -75.23 -61.05 36.70
N GLU A 515 -74.19 -61.64 36.13
CA GLU A 515 -74.01 -63.08 35.94
C GLU A 515 -74.05 -63.81 37.29
N ALA A 516 -73.28 -63.35 38.28
CA ALA A 516 -73.31 -63.89 39.65
C ALA A 516 -74.69 -63.73 40.36
N GLN A 517 -75.45 -62.67 40.04
CA GLN A 517 -76.83 -62.51 40.53
C GLN A 517 -77.79 -63.50 39.85
N LEU A 518 -77.58 -63.80 38.57
CA LEU A 518 -78.38 -64.78 37.81
C LEU A 518 -78.05 -66.23 38.20
N ASP A 519 -76.79 -66.55 38.49
CA ASP A 519 -76.39 -67.83 39.09
C ASP A 519 -77.07 -68.02 40.46
N GLN A 520 -77.15 -66.97 41.27
CA GLN A 520 -77.81 -67.01 42.58
C GLN A 520 -79.32 -67.26 42.46
N THR A 521 -80.04 -66.57 41.56
CA THR A 521 -81.47 -66.82 41.35
C THR A 521 -81.73 -68.19 40.72
N THR A 522 -80.88 -68.63 39.79
CA THR A 522 -80.95 -69.98 39.20
C THR A 522 -80.75 -71.08 40.24
N ALA A 523 -79.82 -70.90 41.17
CA ALA A 523 -79.62 -71.82 42.30
C ALA A 523 -80.83 -71.84 43.26
N MET A 524 -81.43 -70.67 43.55
CA MET A 524 -82.65 -70.58 44.37
C MET A 524 -83.86 -71.20 43.67
N LEU A 525 -83.99 -71.05 42.34
CA LEU A 525 -85.03 -71.70 41.55
C LEU A 525 -84.90 -73.23 41.61
N LYS A 526 -83.68 -73.75 41.45
CA LYS A 526 -83.40 -75.18 41.57
C LYS A 526 -83.72 -75.74 42.97
N GLU A 527 -83.43 -74.98 44.04
CA GLU A 527 -83.84 -75.34 45.40
C GLU A 527 -85.38 -75.38 45.57
N LYS A 528 -86.10 -74.52 44.83
CA LYS A 528 -87.58 -74.53 44.80
C LYS A 528 -88.12 -75.73 44.04
N ASP A 529 -87.53 -76.09 42.90
CA ASP A 529 -87.90 -77.27 42.13
C ASP A 529 -87.64 -78.57 42.93
N GLU A 530 -86.50 -78.67 43.61
CA GLU A 530 -86.19 -79.78 44.53
C GLU A 530 -87.19 -79.88 45.69
N ARG A 531 -87.64 -78.75 46.26
CA ARG A 531 -88.73 -78.72 47.26
C ARG A 531 -90.08 -79.16 46.69
N VAL A 532 -90.39 -78.80 45.44
CA VAL A 532 -91.62 -79.24 44.75
C VAL A 532 -91.58 -80.74 44.45
N GLU A 533 -90.42 -81.28 44.07
CA GLU A 533 -90.22 -82.73 43.88
C GLU A 533 -90.40 -83.49 45.21
N ILE A 534 -89.88 -82.97 46.34
CA ILE A 534 -90.13 -83.54 47.67
C ILE A 534 -91.63 -83.53 48.00
N MET A 535 -92.32 -82.40 47.84
CA MET A 535 -93.78 -82.31 48.05
C MET A 535 -94.57 -83.26 47.14
N GLN A 536 -94.14 -83.44 45.90
CA GLN A 536 -94.78 -84.35 44.95
C GLN A 536 -94.62 -85.83 45.36
N ASN A 537 -93.49 -86.17 46.00
CA ASN A 537 -93.26 -87.50 46.56
C ASN A 537 -94.07 -87.73 47.85
N GLU A 538 -94.19 -86.75 48.75
CA GLU A 538 -95.08 -86.80 49.91
C GLU A 538 -96.57 -86.95 49.51
N LEU A 539 -96.98 -86.28 48.43
CA LEU A 539 -98.32 -86.41 47.85
C LEU A 539 -98.58 -87.83 47.28
N ASN A 540 -97.56 -88.47 46.71
CA ASN A 540 -97.67 -89.85 46.23
C ASN A 540 -97.75 -90.86 47.38
N ASP A 541 -96.98 -90.67 48.45
CA ASP A 541 -96.99 -91.53 49.65
C ASP A 541 -98.32 -91.41 50.44
N THR A 542 -98.85 -90.19 50.61
CA THR A 542 -100.18 -89.99 51.21
C THR A 542 -101.30 -90.59 50.36
N LYS A 543 -101.19 -90.55 49.02
CA LYS A 543 -102.14 -91.19 48.11
C LYS A 543 -102.11 -92.73 48.23
N LEU A 544 -100.95 -93.33 48.44
CA LEU A 544 -100.82 -94.78 48.68
C LEU A 544 -101.50 -95.19 49.99
N LYS A 545 -101.32 -94.40 51.06
CA LYS A 545 -101.99 -94.59 52.36
C LYS A 545 -103.52 -94.46 52.30
N ILE A 546 -104.05 -93.64 51.38
CA ILE A 546 -105.50 -93.57 51.13
C ILE A 546 -106.01 -94.89 50.52
N SER A 547 -105.28 -95.49 49.58
CA SER A 547 -105.66 -96.79 49.01
C SER A 547 -105.57 -97.95 50.02
N GLU A 548 -104.63 -97.90 50.97
CA GLU A 548 -104.60 -98.84 52.10
C GLU A 548 -105.80 -98.63 53.05
N ALA A 549 -106.24 -97.39 53.25
CA ALA A 549 -107.41 -97.08 54.07
C ALA A 549 -108.74 -97.52 53.42
N GLU A 550 -108.90 -97.39 52.10
CA GLU A 550 -110.08 -97.89 51.38
C GLU A 550 -110.23 -99.42 51.53
N ALA A 551 -109.13 -100.16 51.38
CA ALA A 551 -109.12 -101.62 51.56
C ALA A 551 -109.47 -102.05 53.00
N ALA A 552 -109.17 -101.23 54.01
CA ALA A 552 -109.54 -101.49 55.40
C ALA A 552 -111.05 -101.26 55.66
N VAL A 553 -111.70 -100.32 54.97
CA VAL A 553 -113.13 -100.00 55.15
C VAL A 553 -114.04 -101.11 54.62
N GLU A 554 -113.69 -101.74 53.49
CA GLU A 554 -114.49 -102.83 52.91
C GLU A 554 -114.59 -104.04 53.87
N HIS A 555 -113.54 -104.30 54.65
CA HIS A 555 -113.50 -105.38 55.64
C HIS A 555 -114.29 -105.10 56.95
N ILE A 556 -114.69 -103.85 57.20
CA ILE A 556 -115.39 -103.44 58.44
C ILE A 556 -116.92 -103.65 58.35
N VAL A 557 -117.47 -103.70 57.15
CA VAL A 557 -118.93 -103.82 56.91
C VAL A 557 -119.48 -105.19 57.33
N ASP A 558 -118.72 -106.27 57.15
CA ASP A 558 -119.23 -107.66 57.30
C ASP A 558 -119.12 -108.23 58.74
N LEU A 559 -118.36 -107.58 59.63
CA LEU A 559 -118.11 -108.09 61.00
C LEU A 559 -118.66 -107.21 62.14
N THR A 560 -119.12 -105.98 61.86
CA THR A 560 -119.58 -105.03 62.89
C THR A 560 -121.03 -105.27 63.32
N ASN A 561 -121.36 -106.49 63.76
CA ASN A 561 -122.73 -106.90 64.12
C ASN A 561 -122.82 -107.59 65.52
N LYS A 562 -122.07 -107.07 66.50
CA LYS A 562 -122.27 -107.20 67.98
C LYS A 562 -121.20 -106.42 68.78
N LEU A 563 -121.61 -105.39 69.54
CA LEU A 563 -121.04 -104.88 70.83
C LEU A 563 -119.51 -104.57 70.91
N VAL A 564 -118.97 -103.35 71.15
CA VAL A 564 -119.43 -102.11 71.85
C VAL A 564 -119.63 -102.36 73.37
N ILE A 565 -119.01 -101.71 74.38
CA ILE A 565 -118.42 -100.35 74.61
C ILE A 565 -117.18 -100.43 75.58
N SER A 566 -116.41 -99.32 75.77
CA SER A 566 -115.72 -98.83 77.03
C SER A 566 -114.16 -98.79 77.08
N ILE A 567 -113.46 -97.82 77.72
CA ILE A 567 -113.76 -96.41 78.13
C ILE A 567 -112.46 -95.69 78.65
N LYS A 568 -112.31 -94.35 78.50
CA LYS A 568 -111.35 -93.41 79.20
C LYS A 568 -109.82 -93.66 79.03
N ASP A 569 -108.86 -92.74 79.26
CA ASP A 569 -108.69 -91.29 79.62
C ASP A 569 -107.27 -90.85 79.14
N GLY A 570 -106.79 -89.58 79.14
CA GLY A 570 -107.37 -88.27 79.47
C GLY A 570 -106.31 -87.14 79.63
N ASP A 571 -106.68 -85.91 79.25
CA ASP A 571 -106.29 -84.53 79.69
C ASP A 571 -104.82 -83.96 79.73
N ASP A 572 -104.67 -82.80 79.04
CA ASP A 572 -104.08 -81.48 79.42
C ASP A 572 -102.56 -81.05 79.45
N ASP A 573 -102.38 -79.81 78.92
CA ASP A 573 -101.52 -78.64 79.22
C ASP A 573 -99.96 -78.52 79.07
N ASP A 574 -99.57 -77.67 78.09
CA ASP A 574 -98.96 -76.31 78.20
C ASP A 574 -97.47 -76.01 78.61
N SER A 575 -96.96 -74.96 77.94
CA SER A 575 -95.99 -73.91 78.36
C SER A 575 -94.47 -74.10 78.63
N VAL A 576 -93.69 -73.59 77.65
CA VAL A 576 -92.83 -72.37 77.78
C VAL A 576 -91.37 -72.42 78.37
N LEU A 577 -90.43 -71.97 77.50
CA LEU A 577 -89.11 -71.32 77.71
C LEU A 577 -87.90 -72.04 78.37
N LYS A 578 -86.79 -72.13 77.58
CA LYS A 578 -85.50 -71.49 77.94
C LYS A 578 -84.56 -71.25 76.72
N LEU A 579 -83.40 -70.63 76.99
CA LEU A 579 -82.51 -69.90 76.06
C LEU A 579 -81.14 -70.60 75.83
N ASN A 580 -80.33 -69.99 74.94
CA ASN A 580 -78.85 -70.05 74.85
C ASN A 580 -78.20 -71.31 74.23
N GLU A 581 -76.99 -71.32 73.63
CA GLU A 581 -75.97 -70.32 73.19
C GLU A 581 -74.99 -71.05 72.19
N ASN A 582 -73.89 -70.58 71.55
CA ASN A 582 -73.12 -69.32 71.36
C ASN A 582 -72.15 -69.55 70.16
N LEU A 583 -71.75 -68.53 69.37
CA LEU A 583 -70.32 -68.39 68.95
C LEU A 583 -69.91 -67.02 68.32
N SER A 584 -68.96 -66.34 68.97
CA SER A 584 -67.78 -65.55 68.50
C SER A 584 -67.71 -64.82 67.14
N LEU A 585 -66.94 -63.71 66.94
CA LEU A 585 -66.19 -62.77 67.81
C LEU A 585 -65.64 -61.58 66.96
N ASN A 586 -65.34 -60.42 67.58
CA ASN A 586 -64.30 -59.44 67.20
C ASN A 586 -64.44 -58.63 65.87
N LEU A 587 -63.86 -57.42 65.68
CA LEU A 587 -63.22 -56.45 66.61
C LEU A 587 -63.15 -55.01 65.99
N GLN A 588 -63.65 -54.01 66.73
CA GLN A 588 -63.22 -52.58 66.82
C GLN A 588 -62.66 -51.82 65.58
N GLN A 589 -63.28 -50.66 65.26
CA GLN A 589 -62.54 -49.43 64.90
C GLN A 589 -63.35 -48.14 65.20
N GLN A 590 -62.66 -47.01 65.39
CA GLN A 590 -63.25 -45.71 65.73
C GLN A 590 -62.99 -44.64 64.65
N LEU A 591 -64.02 -43.84 64.34
CA LEU A 591 -63.97 -42.50 63.73
C LEU A 591 -65.28 -41.80 64.15
N PHE A 592 -65.42 -40.48 64.36
CA PHE A 592 -64.69 -39.32 63.86
C PHE A 592 -64.42 -38.27 64.96
N LYS A 593 -63.37 -37.46 64.78
CA LYS A 593 -63.32 -36.06 65.25
C LYS A 593 -62.55 -35.18 64.26
N LYS A 594 -63.01 -33.93 64.09
CA LYS A 594 -62.38 -32.90 63.23
C LYS A 594 -61.02 -32.48 63.80
N PRO A 595 -60.09 -31.99 62.96
CA PRO A 595 -60.00 -30.53 62.88
C PRO A 595 -59.82 -29.98 61.46
N THR A 596 -60.37 -28.79 61.24
CA THR A 596 -60.04 -27.89 60.12
C THR A 596 -59.12 -26.81 60.68
N ASP A 597 -57.98 -26.51 60.04
CA ASP A 597 -57.38 -25.15 60.03
C ASP A 597 -56.10 -25.02 59.17
N ASN A 598 -55.26 -26.06 59.06
CA ASN A 598 -53.91 -25.95 58.46
C ASN A 598 -53.91 -25.43 57.00
N LEU A 599 -54.84 -25.90 56.17
CA LEU A 599 -55.01 -25.47 54.77
C LEU A 599 -55.23 -23.95 54.60
N ARG A 600 -55.73 -23.25 55.62
CA ARG A 600 -56.04 -21.81 55.54
C ARG A 600 -54.79 -20.93 55.63
N LEU A 601 -53.72 -21.42 56.25
CA LEU A 601 -52.43 -20.71 56.30
C LEU A 601 -51.69 -20.84 54.96
N GLN A 602 -51.51 -22.08 54.48
CA GLN A 602 -50.83 -22.35 53.20
C GLN A 602 -51.51 -21.63 52.01
N LYS A 603 -52.85 -21.60 51.96
CA LYS A 603 -53.56 -20.88 50.90
C LYS A 603 -53.24 -19.38 50.90
N LYS A 604 -53.22 -18.73 52.06
CA LYS A 604 -52.85 -17.31 52.18
C LYS A 604 -51.40 -17.04 51.77
N GLN A 605 -50.49 -17.94 52.09
CA GLN A 605 -49.07 -17.81 51.78
C GLN A 605 -48.83 -17.90 50.26
N LEU A 606 -49.46 -18.88 49.59
CA LEU A 606 -49.49 -18.98 48.14
C LEU A 606 -50.20 -17.80 47.47
N GLU A 607 -51.29 -17.28 48.05
CA GLU A 607 -51.96 -16.06 47.55
C GLU A 607 -51.03 -14.83 47.60
N THR A 608 -50.20 -14.68 48.65
CA THR A 608 -49.21 -13.57 48.72
C THR A 608 -48.02 -13.75 47.78
N GLU A 609 -47.52 -14.98 47.59
CA GLU A 609 -46.43 -15.26 46.63
C GLU A 609 -46.90 -15.09 45.17
N LEU A 610 -48.15 -15.46 44.89
CA LEU A 610 -48.79 -15.30 43.58
C LEU A 610 -49.12 -13.83 43.24
N GLU A 611 -49.36 -12.96 44.22
CA GLU A 611 -49.51 -11.52 43.94
C GLU A 611 -48.15 -10.82 43.81
N LEU A 612 -47.14 -11.17 44.63
CA LEU A 612 -45.77 -10.67 44.47
C LEU A 612 -45.15 -11.03 43.11
N THR A 613 -45.39 -12.26 42.62
CA THR A 613 -44.92 -12.67 41.29
C THR A 613 -45.65 -11.96 40.15
N LYS A 614 -46.96 -11.67 40.28
CA LYS A 614 -47.67 -10.79 39.33
C LYS A 614 -47.13 -9.35 39.36
N GLU A 615 -46.83 -8.80 40.53
CA GLU A 615 -46.33 -7.43 40.64
C GLU A 615 -44.91 -7.32 40.06
N SER A 616 -44.06 -8.32 40.30
CA SER A 616 -42.76 -8.47 39.62
C SER A 616 -42.90 -8.64 38.10
N LEU A 617 -43.90 -9.39 37.63
CA LEU A 617 -44.20 -9.54 36.20
C LEU A 617 -44.59 -8.19 35.57
N ARG A 618 -45.51 -7.43 36.19
CA ARG A 618 -45.89 -6.09 35.70
C ARG A 618 -44.72 -5.13 35.70
N HIS A 619 -43.81 -5.21 36.67
CA HIS A 619 -42.58 -4.41 36.67
C HIS A 619 -41.67 -4.78 35.50
N LYS A 620 -41.50 -6.07 35.21
CA LYS A 620 -40.75 -6.58 34.03
C LYS A 620 -41.40 -6.16 32.71
N GLU A 621 -42.72 -6.21 32.58
CA GLU A 621 -43.44 -5.69 31.42
C GLU A 621 -43.19 -4.18 31.23
N MET A 622 -43.17 -3.41 32.33
CA MET A 622 -42.91 -1.97 32.27
C MET A 622 -41.45 -1.63 31.92
N GLU A 623 -40.48 -2.42 32.40
CA GLU A 623 -39.07 -2.36 31.96
C GLU A 623 -38.94 -2.68 30.45
N ILE A 624 -39.63 -3.71 29.97
CA ILE A 624 -39.62 -4.11 28.55
C ILE A 624 -40.22 -3.01 27.66
N LEU A 625 -41.36 -2.43 28.04
CA LEU A 625 -41.99 -1.32 27.32
C LEU A 625 -41.13 -0.04 27.34
N ALA A 626 -40.31 0.18 28.38
CA ALA A 626 -39.34 1.26 28.41
C ALA A 626 -38.14 0.98 27.48
N ALA A 627 -37.64 -0.26 27.45
CA ALA A 627 -36.57 -0.68 26.55
C ALA A 627 -37.01 -0.65 25.07
N GLU A 628 -38.24 -1.08 24.77
CA GLU A 628 -38.83 -1.02 23.42
C GLU A 628 -38.91 0.44 22.92
N ARG A 629 -39.40 1.37 23.75
CA ARG A 629 -39.40 2.81 23.41
C ARG A 629 -37.99 3.38 23.23
N SER A 630 -37.02 2.91 24.01
CA SER A 630 -35.62 3.31 23.83
C SER A 630 -35.01 2.73 22.55
N LEU A 631 -35.48 1.58 22.06
CA LEU A 631 -35.08 1.01 20.78
C LEU A 631 -35.72 1.75 19.62
N THR A 632 -37.02 2.07 19.66
CA THR A 632 -37.66 2.83 18.57
C THR A 632 -37.04 4.20 18.37
N VAL A 633 -36.65 4.91 19.43
CA VAL A 633 -35.91 6.18 19.31
C VAL A 633 -34.53 5.98 18.68
N LYS A 634 -33.85 4.85 18.94
CA LYS A 634 -32.55 4.55 18.31
C LYS A 634 -32.68 4.10 16.86
N ASP A 635 -33.75 3.41 16.48
CA ASP A 635 -34.06 3.11 15.08
C ASP A 635 -34.41 4.40 14.30
N GLU A 636 -35.11 5.35 14.92
CA GLU A 636 -35.36 6.68 14.34
C GLU A 636 -34.06 7.49 14.17
N GLU A 637 -33.18 7.54 15.18
CA GLU A 637 -31.85 8.15 15.05
C GLU A 637 -31.06 7.51 13.89
N LEU A 638 -30.96 6.17 13.85
CA LEU A 638 -30.24 5.45 12.80
C LEU A 638 -30.82 5.72 11.41
N LYS A 639 -32.14 5.83 11.27
CA LYS A 639 -32.79 6.19 10.00
C LYS A 639 -32.37 7.59 9.53
N THR A 640 -32.32 8.59 10.41
CA THR A 640 -31.84 9.94 10.02
C THR A 640 -30.35 9.95 9.65
N VAL A 641 -29.52 9.10 10.26
CA VAL A 641 -28.12 8.93 9.88
C VAL A 641 -28.00 8.26 8.51
N GLN A 642 -28.81 7.23 8.22
CA GLN A 642 -28.85 6.60 6.90
C GLN A 642 -29.29 7.58 5.80
N GLU A 643 -30.37 8.34 6.02
CA GLU A 643 -30.84 9.36 5.07
C GLU A 643 -29.77 10.43 4.79
N ARG A 644 -28.98 10.81 5.80
CA ARG A 644 -27.82 11.71 5.64
C ARG A 644 -26.65 11.07 4.89
N LEU A 645 -26.46 9.76 5.02
CA LEU A 645 -25.40 9.02 4.30
C LEU A 645 -25.79 8.85 2.83
N GLU A 646 -27.03 8.44 2.54
CA GLU A 646 -27.57 8.37 1.17
C GLU A 646 -27.56 9.74 0.46
N ALA A 647 -27.71 10.85 1.20
CA ALA A 647 -27.54 12.19 0.65
C ALA A 647 -26.08 12.47 0.26
N LYS A 648 -25.10 12.07 1.09
CA LYS A 648 -23.67 12.22 0.80
C LYS A 648 -23.19 11.30 -0.32
N GLU A 649 -23.75 10.11 -0.44
CA GLU A 649 -23.49 9.19 -1.55
C GLU A 649 -23.97 9.79 -2.89
N LYS A 650 -25.14 10.45 -2.90
CA LYS A 650 -25.67 11.17 -4.08
C LYS A 650 -24.86 12.43 -4.42
N GLU A 651 -24.34 13.16 -3.43
CA GLU A 651 -23.38 14.24 -3.69
C GLU A 651 -22.08 13.71 -4.33
N PHE A 652 -21.58 12.57 -3.87
CA PHE A 652 -20.33 11.97 -4.37
C PHE A 652 -20.48 11.40 -5.79
N GLU A 653 -21.57 10.68 -6.05
CA GLU A 653 -21.85 10.18 -7.40
C GLU A 653 -22.09 11.33 -8.39
N LYS A 654 -22.69 12.45 -7.95
CA LYS A 654 -22.81 13.66 -8.78
C LYS A 654 -21.45 14.31 -9.09
N MET A 655 -20.53 14.42 -8.12
CA MET A 655 -19.17 14.90 -8.40
C MET A 655 -18.43 13.99 -9.41
N LYS A 656 -18.68 12.69 -9.33
CA LYS A 656 -18.14 11.70 -10.26
C LYS A 656 -18.74 11.81 -11.65
N GLU A 657 -20.06 11.98 -11.77
CA GLU A 657 -20.72 12.31 -13.04
C GLU A 657 -20.18 13.62 -13.65
N GLU A 658 -19.87 14.63 -12.83
CA GLU A 658 -19.27 15.89 -13.30
C GLU A 658 -17.85 15.70 -13.87
N MET A 659 -16.98 14.89 -13.23
CA MET A 659 -15.67 14.52 -13.81
C MET A 659 -15.80 13.61 -15.06
N ASP A 660 -16.80 12.72 -15.07
CA ASP A 660 -17.10 11.84 -16.22
C ASP A 660 -17.70 12.61 -17.41
N GLU A 661 -18.22 13.84 -17.24
CA GLU A 661 -18.60 14.74 -18.34
C GLU A 661 -17.44 15.66 -18.78
N GLU A 662 -16.62 16.16 -17.86
CA GLU A 662 -15.39 16.91 -18.21
C GLU A 662 -14.46 16.07 -19.11
N THR A 663 -14.33 14.77 -18.83
CA THR A 663 -13.54 13.85 -19.68
C THR A 663 -14.20 13.54 -21.03
N LYS A 664 -15.53 13.62 -21.17
CA LYS A 664 -16.22 13.44 -22.47
C LYS A 664 -16.00 14.62 -23.42
N HIS A 665 -15.73 15.82 -22.89
CA HIS A 665 -15.40 17.00 -23.70
C HIS A 665 -14.02 16.92 -24.40
N HIS A 666 -13.29 15.80 -24.32
CA HIS A 666 -11.97 15.63 -24.93
C HIS A 666 -11.87 14.52 -25.99
N THR A 667 -12.98 13.90 -26.43
CA THR A 667 -12.93 12.85 -27.48
C THR A 667 -14.00 12.96 -28.56
N LEU A 668 -13.56 12.75 -29.82
CA LEU A 668 -14.28 12.57 -31.10
C LEU A 668 -14.42 13.82 -32.01
N PRO A 669 -14.35 13.65 -33.35
CA PRO A 669 -13.48 12.72 -34.09
C PRO A 669 -12.70 13.40 -35.23
N GLN A 670 -11.64 12.75 -35.71
CA GLN A 670 -10.82 13.21 -36.83
C GLN A 670 -11.44 12.79 -38.18
N ASP A 671 -11.91 13.76 -38.99
CA ASP A 671 -12.24 13.48 -40.40
C ASP A 671 -12.02 14.70 -41.33
N ASN A 672 -11.62 14.39 -42.56
CA ASN A 672 -11.19 15.20 -43.71
C ASN A 672 -11.57 16.71 -43.80
N ALA A 673 -10.55 17.60 -43.71
CA ALA A 673 -10.31 18.70 -44.67
C ALA A 673 -8.88 19.28 -44.50
N GLY A 674 -8.28 19.80 -45.56
CA GLY A 674 -6.95 20.43 -45.52
C GLY A 674 -7.00 21.96 -45.36
N GLY A 675 -6.03 22.51 -44.63
CA GLY A 675 -5.82 23.95 -44.46
C GLY A 675 -4.65 24.20 -43.50
N GLU A 676 -3.73 25.08 -43.88
CA GLU A 676 -2.70 25.62 -42.97
C GLU A 676 -3.34 26.72 -42.07
N ASP A 677 -2.56 27.36 -41.20
CA ASP A 677 -2.98 28.48 -40.34
C ASP A 677 -4.02 28.20 -39.22
N ASN A 678 -3.80 27.18 -38.38
CA ASN A 678 -4.47 27.13 -37.06
C ASN A 678 -3.63 26.56 -35.89
N LYS A 679 -2.30 26.67 -35.96
CA LYS A 679 -1.40 26.11 -34.92
C LYS A 679 -1.21 27.00 -33.68
N ILE A 680 -1.62 28.26 -33.75
CA ILE A 680 -1.34 29.29 -32.72
C ILE A 680 -2.29 29.18 -31.51
N GLY A 681 -3.50 28.65 -31.68
CA GLY A 681 -4.47 28.51 -30.59
C GLY A 681 -4.05 27.51 -29.52
N GLY A 682 -3.57 26.32 -29.94
CA GLY A 682 -3.16 25.26 -29.01
C GLY A 682 -1.98 25.65 -28.13
N ASP A 683 -0.94 26.25 -28.71
CA ASP A 683 0.23 26.70 -27.93
C ASP A 683 -0.15 27.80 -26.92
N LEU A 684 -1.06 28.72 -27.27
CA LEU A 684 -1.59 29.74 -26.36
C LEU A 684 -2.41 29.17 -25.19
N GLU A 685 -3.17 28.10 -25.41
CA GLU A 685 -3.92 27.45 -24.32
C GLU A 685 -3.04 26.54 -23.45
N ILE A 686 -1.99 25.95 -24.02
CA ILE A 686 -0.94 25.25 -23.25
C ILE A 686 -0.14 26.25 -22.41
N GLU A 687 0.25 27.39 -22.96
CA GLU A 687 0.94 28.47 -22.24
C GLU A 687 0.04 29.05 -21.13
N ARG A 688 -1.27 29.22 -21.39
CA ARG A 688 -2.25 29.60 -20.35
C ARG A 688 -2.34 28.57 -19.23
N LEU A 689 -2.47 27.29 -19.55
CA LEU A 689 -2.57 26.22 -18.54
C LEU A 689 -1.26 26.04 -17.75
N GLN A 690 -0.10 26.26 -18.37
CA GLN A 690 1.20 26.26 -17.68
C GLN A 690 1.35 27.48 -16.75
N PHE A 691 0.87 28.65 -17.18
CA PHE A 691 0.84 29.86 -16.33
C PHE A 691 -0.13 29.69 -15.15
N GLU A 692 -1.31 29.11 -15.38
CA GLU A 692 -2.31 28.83 -14.34
C GLU A 692 -1.83 27.75 -13.35
N ALA A 693 -1.15 26.70 -13.83
CA ALA A 693 -0.48 25.72 -12.97
C ALA A 693 0.62 26.36 -12.12
N ALA A 694 1.49 27.20 -12.72
CA ALA A 694 2.54 27.92 -11.98
C ALA A 694 1.95 28.90 -10.95
N GLN A 695 0.82 29.56 -11.26
CA GLN A 695 0.12 30.42 -10.33
C GLN A 695 -0.45 29.62 -9.14
N LEU A 696 -1.05 28.44 -9.39
CA LEU A 696 -1.54 27.55 -8.34
C LEU A 696 -0.41 26.93 -7.50
N GLU A 697 0.74 26.62 -8.09
CA GLU A 697 1.94 26.20 -7.35
C GLU A 697 2.47 27.31 -6.43
N ILE A 698 2.48 28.57 -6.90
CA ILE A 698 2.84 29.73 -6.07
C ILE A 698 1.82 29.92 -4.94
N GLU A 699 0.52 29.83 -5.19
CA GLU A 699 -0.51 29.94 -4.16
C GLU A 699 -0.40 28.79 -3.13
N ALA A 700 -0.16 27.56 -3.57
CA ALA A 700 0.05 26.41 -2.69
C ALA A 700 1.33 26.55 -1.83
N ALA A 701 2.45 26.95 -2.44
CA ALA A 701 3.71 27.14 -1.73
C ALA A 701 3.63 28.28 -0.70
N THR A 702 2.97 29.37 -1.04
CA THR A 702 2.83 30.54 -0.16
C THR A 702 1.81 30.30 0.96
N SER A 703 0.71 29.59 0.69
CA SER A 703 -0.21 29.06 1.70
C SER A 703 0.51 28.09 2.68
N ALA A 704 1.42 27.26 2.18
CA ALA A 704 2.25 26.40 3.02
C ALA A 704 3.24 27.20 3.90
N LEU A 705 3.90 28.23 3.37
CA LEU A 705 4.78 29.13 4.14
C LEU A 705 4.02 29.92 5.21
N GLN A 706 2.81 30.42 4.89
CA GLN A 706 1.93 31.09 5.85
C GLN A 706 1.56 30.12 6.99
N LYS A 707 1.12 28.90 6.64
CA LYS A 707 0.76 27.86 7.62
C LYS A 707 1.94 27.40 8.47
N LEU A 708 3.16 27.34 7.92
CA LEU A 708 4.38 27.10 8.68
C LEU A 708 4.66 28.23 9.68
N THR A 709 4.48 29.49 9.27
CA THR A 709 4.67 30.68 10.13
C THR A 709 3.62 30.74 11.25
N ASP A 710 2.38 30.35 10.96
CA ASP A 710 1.34 30.27 11.98
C ASP A 710 1.64 29.12 12.96
N MET A 711 2.10 27.96 12.49
CA MET A 711 2.53 26.85 13.35
C MET A 711 3.77 27.17 14.19
N SER A 712 4.78 27.88 13.66
CA SER A 712 5.96 28.29 14.45
C SER A 712 5.58 29.30 15.53
N ARG A 713 4.71 30.28 15.21
CA ARG A 713 4.15 31.23 16.18
C ARG A 713 3.36 30.52 17.28
N ASP A 714 2.55 29.52 16.91
CA ASP A 714 1.74 28.75 17.86
C ASP A 714 2.60 27.81 18.75
N LEU A 715 3.70 27.25 18.21
CA LEU A 715 4.68 26.49 18.97
C LEU A 715 5.48 27.38 19.94
N LEU A 716 5.91 28.57 19.52
CA LEU A 716 6.59 29.54 20.39
C LEU A 716 5.67 30.01 21.53
N ASN A 717 4.39 30.27 21.23
CA ASN A 717 3.38 30.61 22.24
C ASN A 717 3.15 29.47 23.25
N LYS A 718 3.10 28.22 22.80
CA LYS A 718 2.97 27.04 23.69
C LYS A 718 4.22 26.80 24.53
N ALA A 719 5.41 26.92 23.94
CA ALA A 719 6.68 26.82 24.65
C ALA A 719 6.87 27.93 25.69
N GLY A 720 6.40 29.15 25.39
CA GLY A 720 6.35 30.26 26.35
C GLY A 720 5.47 29.92 27.57
N ARG A 721 4.24 29.46 27.33
CA ARG A 721 3.31 29.07 28.40
C ARG A 721 3.77 27.86 29.22
N SER A 722 4.50 26.92 28.61
CA SER A 722 5.11 25.78 29.33
C SER A 722 6.12 26.26 30.39
N LEU A 723 6.99 27.20 30.01
CA LEU A 723 8.00 27.76 30.92
C LEU A 723 7.35 28.52 32.10
N GLU A 724 6.25 29.22 31.85
CA GLU A 724 5.54 29.99 32.88
C GLU A 724 4.80 29.07 33.88
N ALA A 725 4.19 27.98 33.39
CA ALA A 725 3.54 26.97 34.23
C ALA A 725 4.52 26.18 35.11
N ASP A 726 5.72 25.86 34.62
CA ASP A 726 6.76 25.20 35.42
C ASP A 726 7.33 26.12 36.51
N ILE A 727 7.39 27.44 36.27
CA ILE A 727 7.86 28.41 37.27
C ILE A 727 6.86 28.57 38.42
N GLU A 728 5.54 28.64 38.16
CA GLU A 728 4.54 28.63 39.22
C GLU A 728 4.55 27.30 39.99
N SER A 729 4.61 26.17 39.27
CA SER A 729 4.60 24.83 39.88
C SER A 729 5.78 24.58 40.82
N ARG A 730 6.96 25.13 40.52
CA ARG A 730 8.18 24.95 41.34
C ARG A 730 8.19 25.77 42.64
N SER A 731 7.31 26.77 42.78
CA SER A 731 7.23 27.64 43.96
C SER A 731 6.57 26.98 45.19
N ILE A 732 5.85 25.87 44.99
CA ILE A 732 5.01 25.23 46.03
C ILE A 732 5.71 24.06 46.75
N HIS A 733 6.88 23.60 46.27
CA HIS A 733 7.52 22.38 46.77
C HIS A 733 8.97 22.56 47.28
N ILE A 734 9.16 23.49 48.22
CA ILE A 734 10.37 23.55 49.05
C ILE A 734 9.99 23.39 50.53
N GLN A 735 9.68 22.16 50.94
CA GLN A 735 9.76 21.77 52.35
C GLN A 735 9.87 20.25 52.56
N GLN A 736 10.85 19.89 53.39
CA GLN A 736 11.08 18.60 54.06
C GLN A 736 11.92 17.52 53.35
N HIS A 737 12.92 17.07 54.13
CA HIS A 737 13.74 15.84 54.08
C HIS A 737 14.93 15.72 53.12
N ASP A 738 16.10 15.65 53.77
CA ASP A 738 17.39 15.12 53.31
C ASP A 738 17.34 13.59 53.14
N ASP A 739 18.02 13.02 52.15
CA ASP A 739 19.40 12.49 52.28
C ASP A 739 19.92 11.89 50.94
N TYR A 740 21.22 11.61 50.83
CA TYR A 740 21.92 10.84 49.78
C TYR A 740 21.80 11.25 48.29
N ASN A 741 22.60 12.26 47.94
CA ASN A 741 23.47 12.36 46.75
C ASN A 741 23.46 11.20 45.71
N ASP A 742 22.90 11.45 44.52
CA ASP A 742 23.57 11.34 43.20
C ASP A 742 22.76 12.12 42.12
N GLY A 743 23.37 12.48 40.98
CA GLY A 743 22.64 12.91 39.78
C GLY A 743 22.31 14.40 39.60
N ILE A 744 23.19 15.34 39.97
CA ILE A 744 23.06 16.76 39.59
C ILE A 744 23.89 17.03 38.30
N ASP A 745 23.28 16.82 37.13
CA ASP A 745 23.82 17.29 35.83
C ASP A 745 22.73 17.38 34.73
N ASP A 746 21.76 16.46 34.69
CA ASP A 746 20.76 16.38 33.60
C ASP A 746 19.69 17.50 33.58
N ILE A 747 19.56 18.32 34.63
CA ILE A 747 18.51 19.34 34.72
C ILE A 747 18.86 20.58 33.88
N ASP A 748 20.07 21.11 34.00
CA ASP A 748 20.49 22.28 33.21
C ASP A 748 20.69 21.94 31.73
N ASN A 749 21.11 20.71 31.42
CA ASN A 749 21.31 20.20 30.05
C ASN A 749 20.00 20.10 29.25
N ASN A 750 18.84 19.96 29.92
CA ASN A 750 17.54 20.01 29.25
C ASN A 750 17.06 21.46 29.05
N ASN A 751 17.34 22.36 30.00
CA ASN A 751 17.04 23.79 29.85
C ASN A 751 17.91 24.47 28.79
N SER A 752 19.18 24.10 28.63
CA SER A 752 20.03 24.60 27.55
C SER A 752 19.46 24.18 26.19
N ARG A 753 19.23 22.87 25.99
CA ARG A 753 18.66 22.31 24.74
C ARG A 753 17.29 22.89 24.40
N PHE A 754 16.40 23.09 25.39
CA PHE A 754 15.09 23.69 25.13
C PHE A 754 15.20 25.17 24.71
N ASN A 755 16.18 25.91 25.26
CA ASN A 755 16.48 27.27 24.81
C ASN A 755 17.16 27.30 23.42
N GLU A 756 18.04 26.34 23.10
CA GLU A 756 18.60 26.19 21.74
C GLU A 756 17.49 25.92 20.72
N VAL A 757 16.57 24.98 21.00
CA VAL A 757 15.39 24.72 20.16
C VAL A 757 14.51 25.97 20.05
N LYS A 758 14.28 26.71 21.15
CA LYS A 758 13.50 27.95 21.13
C LYS A 758 14.16 29.05 20.28
N VAL A 759 15.48 29.19 20.34
CA VAL A 759 16.25 30.14 19.52
C VAL A 759 16.18 29.73 18.04
N GLU A 760 16.40 28.46 17.71
CA GLU A 760 16.42 28.03 16.32
C GLU A 760 15.01 27.99 15.70
N VAL A 761 13.96 27.67 16.46
CA VAL A 761 12.56 27.85 16.03
C VAL A 761 12.22 29.33 15.83
N SER A 762 12.72 30.24 16.68
CA SER A 762 12.55 31.68 16.47
C SER A 762 13.25 32.15 15.20
N ARG A 763 14.49 31.68 14.96
CA ARG A 763 15.27 31.96 13.75
C ARG A 763 14.60 31.42 12.48
N LEU A 764 14.10 30.20 12.50
CA LEU A 764 13.33 29.60 11.41
C LEU A 764 12.03 30.38 11.15
N SER A 765 11.34 30.81 12.20
CA SER A 765 10.14 31.65 12.08
C SER A 765 10.47 32.98 11.40
N SER A 766 11.52 33.69 11.82
CA SER A 766 11.94 34.95 11.16
C SER A 766 12.43 34.73 9.73
N LEU A 767 13.03 33.57 9.41
CA LEU A 767 13.41 33.23 8.04
C LEU A 767 12.17 32.96 7.16
N THR A 768 11.14 32.29 7.68
CA THR A 768 9.89 32.04 6.94
C THR A 768 9.11 33.35 6.75
N GLU A 769 9.12 34.22 7.77
CA GLU A 769 8.53 35.56 7.71
C GLU A 769 9.28 36.48 6.72
N GLN A 770 10.62 36.38 6.63
CA GLN A 770 11.41 37.03 5.59
C GLN A 770 11.08 36.49 4.19
N LEU A 771 10.95 35.17 4.02
CA LEU A 771 10.60 34.56 2.74
C LEU A 771 9.18 34.95 2.27
N LEU A 772 8.21 35.07 3.19
CA LEU A 772 6.88 35.62 2.90
C LEU A 772 6.92 37.10 2.50
N LYS A 773 7.85 37.87 3.06
CA LYS A 773 8.09 39.28 2.71
C LYS A 773 8.79 39.43 1.35
N GLU A 774 9.74 38.57 1.04
CA GLU A 774 10.40 38.50 -0.28
C GLU A 774 9.46 37.98 -1.37
N ALA A 775 8.49 37.13 -1.03
CA ALA A 775 7.37 36.73 -1.88
C ALA A 775 6.29 37.83 -2.04
N GLY A 776 6.39 38.96 -1.30
CA GLY A 776 5.50 40.12 -1.44
C GLY A 776 4.11 39.97 -0.79
N ILE A 777 3.93 39.04 0.14
CA ILE A 777 2.62 38.63 0.68
C ILE A 777 2.26 39.33 2.00
N PHE A 778 3.19 40.08 2.59
CA PHE A 778 2.92 40.87 3.79
C PHE A 778 1.97 42.04 3.52
N VAL A 779 0.72 41.90 3.98
CA VAL A 779 -0.15 43.04 4.32
C VAL A 779 0.31 43.56 5.68
N ASP A 780 0.69 44.83 5.75
CA ASP A 780 0.97 45.49 7.04
C ASP A 780 -0.30 45.52 7.91
N ALA A 781 -0.18 45.02 9.13
CA ALA A 781 -1.24 45.03 10.14
C ALA A 781 -0.92 46.09 11.22
N ASP A 782 -1.47 47.29 11.03
CA ASP A 782 -1.71 48.30 12.08
C ASP A 782 -2.94 47.89 12.94
#